data_AF-A0A1U7V2S0-F1
#
_entry.id   AF-A0A1U7V2S0-F1
#
_cell.length_a   1.000
_cell.length_b   1.000
_cell.length_c   1.000
_cell.angle_alpha   90.00
_cell.angle_beta   90.00
_cell.angle_gamma   90.00
#
_symmetry.space_group_name_H-M   'P 1'
#
loop_
_entity.id
_entity.type
_entity.pdbx_description
1 polymer ?
#
loop_
_entity_poly.entity_id
_entity_poly.type
_entity_poly.pdbx_seq_one_letter_code
_entity_poly.pdbx_strand_id
1 'polypeptide(L)'
;MKQKNIDTIKTLITVAHTDGNYLGNSWHEILKCISQLELAQLIGTGVKPRYISGTVRGREGSITGTKDQAPDEFVGLGLVGGNVDWKQIASIQESIGETSSQSVVVAVDRIFTGSTRLDGNAIVDFVRWLCAVSMDELLSTTHPRMFSLQKIVEISYYNMGRIRLQWSRIWEVIGDHFNKVGCNPNEDVAIFAVDSLRQLSMKFLEKGELANFRFQKDFLRPFEHIMKRNRSPTIRDMVVRCIAQMVNSQAANIRSGWKNIFSVFHLAASDQDESIVELAFQTTGHIVTLVFEKHFPATIDSFQDAVKCLSEFACNAAFPDTSMEAIRLIRHCAKYVSDRPQAFKEYTSDDMNVAPEDRVWVRGWFPILFELSCIINRCKLDVRTRGLTVMFEIMKTYGHTYEKHWWQDLFRIVFRIFDNMKLPEQQTEKAEWMTTTCNHALYAICDVFTQYLEVLSDVLLDDIFAQLYWCVQQDNEQLARSGTNCLENVVILNGEKFTLEIWDKTCNCTLDIFKTTIPHALLTWCPTCGDTAPLPPSPVSEKPLDTISQKSVDIHDSIQLRSADNRQQASLVPVSTVGEEVSKIKSTAKFPEQKLFAALLIKCVVQLELIQTIDNIVFFPATSKKEDAENLAAAQRDAVDFDVRVDTQDQGMYRFLTSQQLFKLLDCLLESHRFAKAFNSNNEQRTALWKAGFKGKSKPNLLKQETSSLACGLRILFRMYMDESRVSAWEEVQQRLLNVCSEALSYFLTLTSESHREAWTNLLLLFLTKVLKISDNRFKAHASFYYPLLCEIMQFDLIPELRAVLRRFFLRIGVVFQISQPPEQELGINKQ
;
A
#
# COMPACT_ATOMS: atom_id res chain seq x y z
N MET A 1 13.82 2.38 71.40
CA MET A 1 14.63 3.62 71.29
C MET A 1 14.91 4.16 72.69
N LYS A 2 15.94 4.99 72.92
CA LYS A 2 16.16 5.67 74.22
C LYS A 2 15.58 7.09 74.18
N GLN A 3 15.18 7.68 75.31
CA GLN A 3 14.65 9.05 75.42
C GLN A 3 15.47 10.10 74.64
N LYS A 4 16.79 10.04 74.81
CA LYS A 4 17.74 10.91 74.09
C LYS A 4 17.60 10.87 72.57
N ASN A 5 17.19 9.74 71.99
CA ASN A 5 16.99 9.59 70.55
C ASN A 5 15.73 10.36 70.12
N ILE A 6 14.65 10.31 70.91
CA ILE A 6 13.41 11.05 70.67
C ILE A 6 13.65 12.56 70.78
N ASP A 7 14.42 13.00 71.78
CA ASP A 7 14.76 14.42 71.94
C ASP A 7 15.68 14.91 70.81
N THR A 8 16.58 14.04 70.31
CA THR A 8 17.39 14.33 69.11
C THR A 8 16.51 14.47 67.86
N ILE A 9 15.55 13.57 67.67
CA ILE A 9 14.58 13.63 66.56
C ILE A 9 13.76 14.92 66.62
N LYS A 10 13.25 15.30 67.80
CA LYS A 10 12.51 16.57 67.99
C LYS A 10 13.38 17.79 67.67
N THR A 11 14.66 17.75 68.06
CA THR A 11 15.62 18.81 67.74
C THR A 11 15.88 18.88 66.23
N LEU A 12 16.10 17.75 65.56
CA LEU A 12 16.28 17.67 64.10
C LEU A 12 15.05 18.18 63.35
N ILE A 13 13.85 17.83 63.79
CA ILE A 13 12.59 18.34 63.21
C ILE A 13 12.47 19.86 63.41
N THR A 14 12.87 20.37 64.57
CA THR A 14 12.86 21.81 64.85
C THR A 14 13.83 22.55 63.93
N VAL A 15 15.07 22.06 63.79
CA VAL A 15 16.07 22.61 62.87
C VAL A 15 15.59 22.52 61.41
N ALA A 16 14.97 21.42 61.01
CA ALA A 16 14.36 21.26 59.69
C ALA A 16 13.28 22.31 59.40
N HIS A 17 12.54 22.71 60.43
CA HIS A 17 11.48 23.71 60.32
C HIS A 17 12.01 25.15 60.31
N THR A 18 13.03 25.47 61.14
CA THR A 18 13.58 26.84 61.26
C THR A 18 14.58 27.17 60.16
N ASP A 19 15.46 26.23 59.81
CA ASP A 19 16.65 26.47 58.99
C ASP A 19 16.62 25.73 57.66
N GLY A 20 15.42 25.31 57.20
CA GLY A 20 15.22 24.46 56.02
C GLY A 20 15.92 24.93 54.72
N ASN A 21 16.12 26.24 54.56
CA ASN A 21 16.79 26.82 53.39
C ASN A 21 18.31 26.56 53.36
N TYR A 22 18.94 26.26 54.50
CA TYR A 22 20.40 26.15 54.63
C TYR A 22 20.90 24.72 54.78
N LEU A 23 20.00 23.73 54.79
CA LEU A 23 20.36 22.35 55.11
C LEU A 23 21.07 21.62 53.97
N GLY A 24 20.80 21.93 52.71
CA GLY A 24 21.44 21.29 51.55
C GLY A 24 21.49 19.76 51.67
N ASN A 25 22.70 19.19 51.74
CA ASN A 25 22.91 17.74 51.88
C ASN A 25 22.44 17.13 53.21
N SER A 26 22.32 17.94 54.26
CA SER A 26 21.85 17.49 55.58
C SER A 26 20.38 17.06 55.57
N TRP A 27 19.62 17.44 54.54
CA TRP A 27 18.26 16.93 54.32
C TRP A 27 18.21 15.39 54.23
N HIS A 28 19.27 14.75 53.72
CA HIS A 28 19.33 13.30 53.60
C HIS A 28 19.17 12.59 54.95
N GLU A 29 19.98 12.99 55.93
CA GLU A 29 19.97 12.38 57.27
C GLU A 29 18.67 12.66 58.02
N ILE A 30 18.12 13.88 57.86
CA ILE A 30 16.85 14.27 58.47
C ILE A 30 15.69 13.45 57.90
N LEU A 31 15.60 13.33 56.57
CA LEU A 31 14.53 12.57 55.90
C LEU A 31 14.66 11.07 56.15
N LYS A 32 15.89 10.53 56.21
CA LYS A 32 16.13 9.14 56.64
C LYS A 32 15.67 8.92 58.07
N CYS A 33 15.98 9.85 58.97
CA CYS A 33 15.53 9.77 60.36
C CYS A 33 14.00 9.77 60.46
N ILE A 34 13.31 10.60 59.66
CA ILE A 34 11.84 10.65 59.59
C ILE A 34 11.26 9.34 59.03
N SER A 35 11.86 8.78 57.97
CA SER A 35 11.44 7.48 57.41
C SER A 35 11.58 6.33 58.41
N GLN A 36 12.67 6.30 59.18
CA GLN A 36 12.89 5.27 60.21
C GLN A 36 11.98 5.49 61.44
N LEU A 37 11.63 6.74 61.74
CA LEU A 37 10.65 7.08 62.77
C LEU A 37 9.28 6.48 62.43
N GLU A 38 8.84 6.65 61.19
CA GLU A 38 7.59 6.09 60.70
C GLU A 38 7.61 4.55 60.75
N LEU A 39 8.72 3.92 60.35
CA LEU A 39 8.88 2.46 60.46
C LEU A 39 8.68 1.99 61.90
N ALA A 40 9.29 2.68 62.86
CA ALA A 40 9.19 2.34 64.27
C ALA A 40 7.76 2.52 64.81
N GLN A 41 7.03 3.55 64.36
CA GLN A 41 5.62 3.78 64.71
C GLN A 41 4.71 2.68 64.12
N LEU A 42 4.96 2.27 62.87
CA LEU A 42 4.20 1.21 62.21
C LEU A 42 4.38 -0.16 62.89
N ILE A 43 5.61 -0.46 63.32
CA ILE A 43 5.91 -1.68 64.10
C ILE A 43 5.23 -1.62 65.48
N GLY A 44 5.25 -0.46 66.15
CA GLY A 44 4.68 -0.30 67.49
C GLY A 44 3.15 -0.34 67.57
N THR A 45 2.45 -0.02 66.48
CA THR A 45 0.98 -0.05 66.39
C THR A 45 0.42 -1.41 65.97
N GLY A 46 1.28 -2.38 65.60
CA GLY A 46 0.87 -3.74 65.24
C GLY A 46 0.14 -3.86 63.90
N VAL A 47 0.13 -2.79 63.08
CA VAL A 47 -0.55 -2.78 61.78
C VAL A 47 0.35 -3.44 60.73
N LYS A 48 -0.13 -4.55 60.13
CA LYS A 48 0.59 -5.20 59.01
C LYS A 48 0.68 -4.25 57.80
N PRO A 49 1.83 -4.17 57.09
CA PRO A 49 2.02 -3.26 55.94
C PRO A 49 1.02 -3.44 54.77
N ARG A 50 0.29 -4.56 54.70
CA ARG A 50 -0.58 -4.93 53.56
C ARG A 50 -1.89 -4.14 53.44
N TYR A 51 -2.30 -3.36 54.44
CA TYR A 51 -3.65 -2.78 54.50
C TYR A 51 -3.77 -1.27 54.28
N ILE A 52 -2.70 -0.57 53.87
CA ILE A 52 -2.73 0.89 53.62
C ILE A 52 -2.68 1.21 52.10
N SER A 53 -3.34 0.40 51.27
CA SER A 53 -3.66 0.76 49.89
C SER A 53 -5.16 0.96 49.77
N GLY A 54 -5.60 2.21 50.01
CA GLY A 54 -7.00 2.58 49.89
C GLY A 54 -7.34 2.97 48.45
N THR A 55 -7.93 2.04 47.69
CA THR A 55 -9.15 2.17 46.87
C THR A 55 -9.28 1.00 45.87
N VAL A 56 -10.30 0.14 46.04
CA VAL A 56 -11.36 -0.25 45.07
C VAL A 56 -12.19 -1.42 45.65
N ARG A 57 -13.52 -1.28 45.56
CA ARG A 57 -14.55 -2.22 46.03
C ARG A 57 -14.68 -3.47 45.14
N GLY A 58 -14.82 -4.62 45.78
CA GLY A 58 -15.97 -5.53 45.64
C GLY A 58 -16.01 -6.51 44.46
N ARG A 59 -15.87 -7.81 44.77
CA ARG A 59 -16.67 -8.87 44.13
C ARG A 59 -16.95 -9.99 45.14
N GLU A 60 -18.20 -10.08 45.56
CA GLU A 60 -18.73 -11.17 46.41
C GLU A 60 -18.81 -12.49 45.62
N GLY A 61 -18.57 -13.61 46.30
CA GLY A 61 -18.69 -14.94 45.72
C GLY A 61 -18.37 -16.10 46.67
N SER A 62 -19.33 -16.42 47.54
CA SER A 62 -19.68 -17.73 48.12
C SER A 62 -18.72 -18.50 49.04
N ILE A 63 -19.35 -18.97 50.13
CA ILE A 63 -18.87 -19.81 51.23
C ILE A 63 -18.86 -21.29 50.80
N THR A 64 -17.75 -22.01 51.03
CA THR A 64 -17.75 -23.40 51.50
C THR A 64 -16.51 -23.64 52.36
N GLY A 65 -16.73 -24.24 53.54
CA GLY A 65 -15.69 -24.42 54.56
C GLY A 65 -14.83 -25.66 54.38
N THR A 66 -13.75 -25.72 55.15
CA THR A 66 -13.26 -26.92 55.85
C THR A 66 -12.17 -26.51 56.86
N LYS A 67 -12.17 -27.23 57.98
CA LYS A 67 -11.32 -27.06 59.16
C LYS A 67 -9.90 -27.61 58.97
N ASP A 68 -9.02 -27.11 59.83
CA ASP A 68 -7.81 -27.73 60.39
C ASP A 68 -6.57 -27.86 59.49
N GLN A 69 -5.54 -27.04 59.80
CA GLN A 69 -4.25 -27.53 60.30
C GLN A 69 -3.34 -26.36 60.78
N ALA A 70 -3.06 -26.40 62.08
CA ALA A 70 -1.84 -26.06 62.84
C ALA A 70 -1.00 -24.78 62.57
N PRO A 71 -0.31 -24.28 63.62
CA PRO A 71 0.32 -22.96 63.67
C PRO A 71 1.83 -23.04 63.38
N ASP A 72 2.34 -22.22 62.47
CA ASP A 72 3.71 -21.68 62.53
C ASP A 72 4.01 -20.83 61.30
N GLU A 73 4.21 -19.52 61.51
CA GLU A 73 5.17 -18.70 60.75
C GLU A 73 5.33 -17.35 61.47
N PHE A 74 5.85 -17.41 62.70
CA PHE A 74 6.36 -16.26 63.47
C PHE A 74 7.90 -16.27 63.52
N VAL A 75 8.58 -16.77 62.48
CA VAL A 75 10.05 -16.75 62.43
C VAL A 75 10.50 -16.46 60.99
N GLY A 76 10.71 -15.18 60.70
CA GLY A 76 11.16 -14.72 59.38
C GLY A 76 11.71 -13.30 59.36
N LEU A 77 12.17 -12.78 60.50
CA LEU A 77 13.02 -11.59 60.58
C LEU A 77 14.38 -12.08 61.04
N GLY A 78 15.32 -12.19 60.10
CA GLY A 78 16.70 -12.58 60.36
C GLY A 78 17.39 -11.60 61.31
N LEU A 79 17.32 -11.91 62.60
CA LEU A 79 18.19 -11.40 63.65
C LEU A 79 18.65 -12.61 64.47
N VAL A 80 19.97 -12.75 64.55
CA VAL A 80 20.69 -13.81 65.26
C VAL A 80 20.17 -13.97 66.70
N GLY A 81 20.11 -15.22 67.13
CA GLY A 81 19.46 -15.69 68.35
C GLY A 81 19.85 -14.96 69.63
N GLY A 82 18.82 -14.72 70.44
CA GLY A 82 18.90 -14.26 71.82
C GLY A 82 17.49 -14.26 72.39
N ASN A 83 17.30 -14.92 73.54
CA ASN A 83 16.03 -15.01 74.26
C ASN A 83 15.57 -13.58 74.64
N VAL A 84 14.59 -13.01 73.92
CA VAL A 84 14.13 -11.63 74.16
C VAL A 84 13.11 -11.63 75.29
N ASP A 85 13.46 -10.97 76.40
CA ASP A 85 12.65 -10.81 77.60
C ASP A 85 11.34 -10.05 77.30
N TRP A 86 10.18 -10.58 77.72
CA TRP A 86 8.85 -9.96 77.51
C TRP A 86 8.75 -8.54 78.09
N LYS A 87 9.59 -8.22 79.09
CA LYS A 87 9.74 -6.88 79.68
C LYS A 87 10.49 -5.90 78.78
N GLN A 88 11.43 -6.36 77.95
CA GLN A 88 12.10 -5.51 76.95
C GLN A 88 11.15 -5.16 75.81
N ILE A 89 10.28 -6.08 75.40
CA ILE A 89 9.24 -5.83 74.39
C ILE A 89 8.25 -4.78 74.91
N ALA A 90 7.81 -4.88 76.17
CA ALA A 90 6.94 -3.88 76.81
C ALA A 90 7.60 -2.49 76.96
N SER A 91 8.88 -2.43 77.36
CA SER A 91 9.65 -1.17 77.44
C SER A 91 9.92 -0.55 76.06
N ILE A 92 10.13 -1.38 75.04
CA ILE A 92 10.24 -0.93 73.65
C ILE A 92 8.88 -0.37 73.19
N GLN A 93 7.77 -1.03 73.52
CA GLN A 93 6.42 -0.59 73.17
C GLN A 93 5.99 0.71 73.90
N GLU A 94 6.41 0.88 75.16
CA GLU A 94 6.22 2.11 75.94
C GLU A 94 7.07 3.29 75.37
N SER A 95 8.33 3.04 75.00
CA SER A 95 9.19 4.04 74.33
C SER A 95 8.74 4.38 72.90
N ILE A 96 8.05 3.44 72.22
CA ILE A 96 7.45 3.68 70.91
C ILE A 96 6.14 4.48 71.05
N GLY A 97 5.39 4.29 72.15
CA GLY A 97 4.20 5.08 72.49
C GLY A 97 4.48 6.60 72.53
N GLU A 98 5.61 7.02 73.10
CA GLU A 98 6.03 8.43 73.11
C GLU A 98 6.46 8.93 71.73
N THR A 99 6.97 8.04 70.87
CA THR A 99 7.36 8.35 69.49
C THR A 99 6.13 8.51 68.59
N SER A 100 5.04 7.79 68.88
CA SER A 100 3.71 7.96 68.28
C SER A 100 2.89 9.11 68.88
N SER A 101 3.50 9.96 69.73
CA SER A 101 2.82 11.14 70.26
C SER A 101 2.30 12.03 69.13
N GLN A 102 1.04 12.44 69.20
CA GLN A 102 0.40 13.33 68.22
C GLN A 102 1.23 14.57 67.91
N SER A 103 1.97 15.09 68.90
CA SER A 103 2.86 16.24 68.74
C SER A 103 4.02 15.99 67.77
N VAL A 104 4.62 14.79 67.76
CA VAL A 104 5.73 14.43 66.87
C VAL A 104 5.21 14.17 65.46
N VAL A 105 4.08 13.48 65.31
CA VAL A 105 3.42 13.25 64.01
C VAL A 105 3.06 14.57 63.34
N VAL A 106 2.46 15.51 64.09
CA VAL A 106 2.14 16.86 63.59
C VAL A 106 3.42 17.64 63.24
N ALA A 107 4.49 17.49 64.01
CA ALA A 107 5.75 18.18 63.73
C ALA A 107 6.43 17.65 62.44
N VAL A 108 6.36 16.34 62.18
CA VAL A 108 6.80 15.73 60.92
C VAL A 108 5.96 16.23 59.75
N ASP A 109 4.63 16.25 59.87
CA ASP A 109 3.74 16.72 58.81
C ASP A 109 3.95 18.22 58.49
N ARG A 110 4.32 19.02 59.50
CA ARG A 110 4.73 20.43 59.32
C ARG A 110 5.98 20.61 58.47
N ILE A 111 6.89 19.63 58.41
CA ILE A 111 8.05 19.69 57.50
C ILE A 111 7.56 19.56 56.06
N PHE A 112 6.71 18.56 55.78
CA PHE A 112 6.21 18.30 54.43
C PHE A 112 5.28 19.41 53.91
N THR A 113 4.34 19.88 54.74
CA THR A 113 3.49 21.04 54.40
C THR A 113 4.28 22.36 54.35
N GLY A 114 5.33 22.48 55.17
CA GLY A 114 6.29 23.58 55.17
C GLY A 114 7.19 23.66 53.95
N SER A 115 7.22 22.62 53.10
CA SER A 115 7.98 22.61 51.84
C SER A 115 7.65 23.78 50.92
N THR A 116 6.43 24.33 50.99
CA THR A 116 5.99 25.54 50.26
C THR A 116 6.75 26.82 50.64
N ARG A 117 7.36 26.86 51.83
CA ARG A 117 8.11 28.02 52.35
C ARG A 117 9.60 27.97 52.00
N LEU A 118 10.09 26.82 51.51
CA LEU A 118 11.47 26.69 51.06
C LEU A 118 11.73 27.55 49.82
N ASP A 119 12.94 28.08 49.70
CA ASP A 119 13.35 28.79 48.49
C ASP A 119 13.52 27.84 47.29
N GLY A 120 13.76 28.41 46.10
CA GLY A 120 13.83 27.63 44.86
C GLY A 120 15.00 26.65 44.76
N ASN A 121 16.07 26.81 45.54
CA ASN A 121 17.21 25.89 45.55
C ASN A 121 17.02 24.83 46.65
N ALA A 122 16.64 25.25 47.85
CA ALA A 122 16.44 24.39 48.99
C ALA A 122 15.34 23.35 48.75
N ILE A 123 14.25 23.70 48.06
CA ILE A 123 13.18 22.74 47.71
C ILE A 123 13.68 21.64 46.76
N VAL A 124 14.60 21.96 45.84
CA VAL A 124 15.14 20.98 44.90
C VAL A 124 16.02 19.98 45.63
N ASP A 125 16.85 20.44 46.57
CA ASP A 125 17.67 19.56 47.39
C ASP A 125 16.81 18.70 48.32
N PHE A 126 15.79 19.29 48.95
CA PHE A 126 14.81 18.57 49.77
C PHE A 126 14.13 17.44 48.99
N VAL A 127 13.61 17.73 47.79
CA VAL A 127 12.95 16.74 46.94
C VAL A 127 13.93 15.68 46.44
N ARG A 128 15.16 16.04 46.07
CA ARG A 128 16.19 15.09 45.65
C ARG A 128 16.50 14.07 46.73
N TRP A 129 16.69 14.53 47.96
CA TRP A 129 16.96 13.63 49.08
C TRP A 129 15.73 12.82 49.46
N LEU A 130 14.52 13.37 49.38
CA LEU A 130 13.30 12.59 49.62
C LEU A 130 13.12 11.47 48.59
N CYS A 131 13.39 11.74 47.30
CA CYS A 131 13.40 10.71 46.26
C CYS A 131 14.43 9.62 46.54
N ALA A 132 15.62 9.99 47.02
CA ALA A 132 16.65 9.01 47.42
C ALA A 132 16.17 8.13 48.60
N VAL A 133 15.59 8.72 49.65
CA VAL A 133 15.01 7.96 50.77
C VAL A 133 13.86 7.06 50.31
N SER A 134 13.01 7.55 49.41
CA SER A 134 11.95 6.74 48.81
C SER A 134 12.51 5.55 48.02
N MET A 135 13.62 5.71 47.29
CA MET A 135 14.25 4.57 46.62
C MET A 135 14.77 3.55 47.64
N ASP A 136 15.44 4.00 48.70
CA ASP A 136 15.94 3.12 49.77
C ASP A 136 14.79 2.32 50.43
N GLU A 137 13.61 2.93 50.62
CA GLU A 137 12.41 2.27 51.15
C GLU A 137 11.83 1.19 50.23
N LEU A 138 11.94 1.40 48.91
CA LEU A 138 11.37 0.53 47.88
C LEU A 138 12.31 -0.61 47.45
N LEU A 139 13.57 -0.59 47.86
CA LEU A 139 14.54 -1.67 47.60
C LEU A 139 14.23 -2.96 48.37
N SER A 140 13.42 -2.90 49.43
CA SER A 140 13.01 -4.07 50.21
C SER A 140 12.16 -5.03 49.37
N THR A 141 12.70 -6.22 49.11
CA THR A 141 12.06 -7.24 48.25
C THR A 141 10.86 -7.92 48.89
N THR A 142 10.78 -7.96 50.22
CA THR A 142 9.71 -8.67 50.95
C THR A 142 8.59 -7.74 51.41
N HIS A 143 8.91 -6.49 51.75
CA HIS A 143 7.95 -5.49 52.23
C HIS A 143 8.39 -4.08 51.80
N PRO A 144 8.05 -3.63 50.57
CA PRO A 144 8.35 -2.28 50.15
C PRO A 144 7.51 -1.28 50.96
N ARG A 145 8.15 -0.20 51.44
CA ARG A 145 7.44 0.88 52.14
C ARG A 145 7.21 2.04 51.18
N MET A 146 5.98 2.56 51.18
CA MET A 146 5.58 3.64 50.27
C MET A 146 5.45 5.00 50.96
N PHE A 147 5.89 5.13 52.22
CA PHE A 147 5.71 6.35 53.01
C PHE A 147 6.34 7.58 52.33
N SER A 148 7.62 7.50 51.97
CA SER A 148 8.28 8.63 51.31
C SER A 148 7.72 8.86 49.89
N LEU A 149 7.27 7.80 49.20
CA LEU A 149 6.60 7.92 47.92
C LEU A 149 5.27 8.69 48.03
N GLN A 150 4.44 8.39 49.04
CA GLN A 150 3.21 9.14 49.34
C GLN A 150 3.52 10.61 49.63
N LYS A 151 4.57 10.88 50.42
CA LYS A 151 5.00 12.26 50.70
C LYS A 151 5.49 13.00 49.47
N ILE A 152 6.16 12.34 48.52
CA ILE A 152 6.52 12.94 47.23
C ILE A 152 5.27 13.39 46.46
N VAL A 153 4.19 12.61 46.49
CA VAL A 153 2.90 12.98 45.86
C VAL A 153 2.31 14.23 46.52
N GLU A 154 2.24 14.25 47.85
CA GLU A 154 1.75 15.41 48.61
C GLU A 154 2.56 16.68 48.33
N ILE A 155 3.89 16.59 48.37
CA ILE A 155 4.79 17.71 48.11
C ILE A 155 4.64 18.21 46.67
N SER A 156 4.48 17.29 45.71
CA SER A 156 4.21 17.64 44.31
C SER A 156 2.94 18.49 44.20
N TYR A 157 1.89 18.09 44.92
CA TYR A 157 0.64 18.84 44.97
C TYR A 157 0.79 20.21 45.63
N TYR A 158 1.50 20.31 46.76
CA TYR A 158 1.69 21.59 47.45
C TYR A 158 2.54 22.59 46.66
N ASN A 159 3.53 22.09 45.91
CA ASN A 159 4.53 22.94 45.25
C ASN A 159 4.26 23.21 43.77
N MET A 160 3.26 22.57 43.15
CA MET A 160 2.89 22.83 41.75
C MET A 160 2.37 24.26 41.47
N GLY A 161 2.17 25.09 42.50
CA GLY A 161 1.82 26.51 42.37
C GLY A 161 3.03 27.45 42.27
N ARG A 162 4.26 26.93 42.36
CA ARG A 162 5.49 27.74 42.32
C ARG A 162 5.75 28.34 40.93
N ILE A 163 6.68 29.29 40.89
CA ILE A 163 7.20 29.87 39.64
C ILE A 163 7.69 28.74 38.72
N ARG A 164 7.31 28.81 37.44
CA ARG A 164 7.50 27.73 36.45
C ARG A 164 8.95 27.22 36.37
N LEU A 165 9.95 28.09 36.44
CA LEU A 165 11.37 27.70 36.42
C LEU A 165 11.77 26.85 37.64
N GLN A 166 11.26 27.20 38.83
CA GLN A 166 11.50 26.42 40.04
C GLN A 166 10.78 25.07 39.96
N TRP A 167 9.52 25.07 39.50
CA TRP A 167 8.75 23.84 39.31
C TRP A 167 9.41 22.90 38.32
N SER A 168 9.92 23.41 37.19
CA SER A 168 10.62 22.60 36.19
C SER A 168 11.81 21.83 36.79
N ARG A 169 12.63 22.50 37.62
CA ARG A 169 13.75 21.86 38.34
C ARG A 169 13.29 20.83 39.38
N ILE A 170 12.17 21.11 40.07
CA ILE A 170 11.57 20.15 41.02
C ILE A 170 11.06 18.91 40.25
N TRP A 171 10.33 19.13 39.16
CA TRP A 171 9.73 18.07 38.35
C TRP A 171 10.76 17.24 37.61
N GLU A 172 11.91 17.79 37.23
CA GLU A 172 13.02 17.00 36.68
C GLU A 172 13.41 15.87 37.65
N VAL A 173 13.54 16.17 38.94
CA VAL A 173 13.86 15.19 39.98
C VAL A 173 12.69 14.23 40.25
N ILE A 174 11.48 14.76 40.41
CA ILE A 174 10.29 13.96 40.75
C ILE A 174 9.87 13.06 39.57
N GLY A 175 9.89 13.59 38.35
CA GLY A 175 9.59 12.86 37.13
C GLY A 175 10.56 11.71 36.90
N ASP A 176 11.86 11.93 37.12
CA ASP A 176 12.86 10.85 37.07
C ASP A 176 12.66 9.79 38.16
N HIS A 177 12.20 10.19 39.33
CA HIS A 177 11.81 9.25 40.38
C HIS A 177 10.61 8.42 39.98
N PHE A 178 9.54 9.04 39.48
CA PHE A 178 8.36 8.33 38.97
C PHE A 178 8.68 7.40 37.79
N ASN A 179 9.60 7.76 36.91
CA ASN A 179 10.08 6.89 35.84
C ASN A 179 10.66 5.58 36.40
N LYS A 180 11.45 5.65 37.48
CA LYS A 180 12.04 4.48 38.15
C LYS A 180 11.00 3.65 38.89
N VAL A 181 10.14 4.32 39.68
CA VAL A 181 9.13 3.67 40.53
C VAL A 181 8.00 3.05 39.70
N GLY A 182 7.56 3.69 38.62
CA GLY A 182 6.56 3.14 37.70
C GLY A 182 7.05 1.91 36.92
N CYS A 183 8.36 1.67 36.89
CA CYS A 183 8.98 0.47 36.32
C CYS A 183 9.49 -0.50 37.41
N ASN A 184 9.06 -0.35 38.65
CA ASN A 184 9.44 -1.24 39.73
C ASN A 184 8.92 -2.68 39.46
N PRO A 185 9.70 -3.73 39.76
CA PRO A 185 9.24 -5.12 39.64
C PRO A 185 8.00 -5.45 40.49
N ASN A 186 7.78 -4.72 41.58
CA ASN A 186 6.59 -4.87 42.40
C ASN A 186 5.41 -4.10 41.77
N GLU A 187 4.38 -4.83 41.34
CA GLU A 187 3.22 -4.25 40.66
C GLU A 187 2.44 -3.28 41.55
N ASP A 188 2.29 -3.53 42.86
CA ASP A 188 1.56 -2.62 43.77
C ASP A 188 2.23 -1.24 43.84
N VAL A 189 3.56 -1.22 43.89
CA VAL A 189 4.36 0.02 43.89
C VAL A 189 4.21 0.76 42.56
N ALA A 190 4.28 0.03 41.44
CA ALA A 190 4.11 0.61 40.12
C ALA A 190 2.67 1.14 39.90
N ILE A 191 1.64 0.41 40.33
CA ILE A 191 0.23 0.82 40.30
C ILE A 191 0.05 2.12 41.09
N PHE A 192 0.56 2.17 42.33
CA PHE A 192 0.47 3.36 43.16
C PHE A 192 1.15 4.57 42.48
N ALA A 193 2.32 4.37 41.88
CA ALA A 193 3.04 5.43 41.18
C ALA A 193 2.30 5.93 39.94
N VAL A 194 1.76 5.03 39.11
CA VAL A 194 0.98 5.40 37.91
C VAL A 194 -0.31 6.12 38.29
N ASP A 195 -1.04 5.65 39.30
CA ASP A 195 -2.25 6.34 39.76
C ASP A 195 -1.93 7.71 40.38
N SER A 196 -0.85 7.81 41.16
CA SER A 196 -0.37 9.08 41.70
C SER A 196 -0.01 10.09 40.60
N LEU A 197 0.69 9.64 39.56
CA LEU A 197 0.96 10.44 38.36
C LEU A 197 -0.34 10.91 37.70
N ARG A 198 -1.35 10.04 37.58
CA ARG A 198 -2.67 10.39 37.02
C ARG A 198 -3.35 11.47 37.83
N GLN A 199 -3.41 11.34 39.15
CA GLN A 199 -4.04 12.32 40.04
C GLN A 199 -3.36 13.69 39.93
N LEU A 200 -2.02 13.72 39.96
CA LEU A 200 -1.25 14.94 39.80
C LEU A 200 -1.45 15.55 38.41
N SER A 201 -1.51 14.73 37.36
CA SER A 201 -1.72 15.17 35.98
C SER A 201 -3.08 15.80 35.76
N MET A 202 -4.15 15.19 36.29
CA MET A 202 -5.50 15.78 36.25
C MET A 202 -5.50 17.19 36.85
N LYS A 203 -4.88 17.35 38.03
CA LYS A 203 -4.78 18.66 38.71
C LYS A 203 -3.86 19.65 38.01
N PHE A 204 -2.81 19.16 37.36
CA PHE A 204 -1.91 20.02 36.58
C PHE A 204 -2.57 20.53 35.31
N LEU A 205 -3.34 19.68 34.61
CA LEU A 205 -4.08 20.04 33.40
C LEU A 205 -5.17 21.08 33.67
N GLU A 206 -5.86 21.01 34.82
CA GLU A 206 -6.86 22.01 35.25
C GLU A 206 -6.30 23.45 35.28
N LYS A 207 -4.98 23.63 35.47
CA LYS A 207 -4.35 24.97 35.51
C LYS A 207 -4.16 25.59 34.12
N GLY A 208 -4.32 24.81 33.05
CA GLY A 208 -4.05 25.24 31.70
C GLY A 208 -2.58 25.53 31.40
N GLU A 209 -2.30 25.71 30.10
CA GLU A 209 -0.97 26.02 29.58
C GLU A 209 -1.04 27.32 28.77
N LEU A 210 -0.07 28.21 28.94
CA LEU A 210 0.04 29.45 28.16
C LEU A 210 0.50 29.14 26.74
N ALA A 211 0.14 30.01 25.78
CA ALA A 211 0.63 29.88 24.41
C ALA A 211 2.18 29.90 24.38
N ASN A 212 2.78 29.06 23.52
CA ASN A 212 4.23 28.91 23.29
C ASN A 212 5.04 28.25 24.42
N PHE A 213 4.40 27.81 25.50
CA PHE A 213 5.05 26.98 26.51
C PHE A 213 4.63 25.52 26.36
N ARG A 214 5.56 24.59 26.66
CA ARG A 214 5.37 23.14 26.48
C ARG A 214 5.52 22.36 27.79
N PHE A 215 4.96 22.87 28.88
CA PHE A 215 5.08 22.28 30.22
C PHE A 215 4.28 20.98 30.37
N GLN A 216 3.11 20.87 29.73
CA GLN A 216 2.30 19.65 29.78
C GLN A 216 3.06 18.47 29.16
N LYS A 217 3.83 18.73 28.09
CA LYS A 217 4.67 17.72 27.44
C LYS A 217 5.67 17.08 28.43
N ASP A 218 6.43 17.90 29.15
CA ASP A 218 7.41 17.41 30.11
C ASP A 218 6.74 16.73 31.32
N PHE A 219 5.55 17.22 31.71
CA PHE A 219 4.79 16.66 32.80
C PHE A 219 4.26 15.25 32.51
N LEU A 220 3.75 15.02 31.29
CA LEU A 220 3.15 13.74 30.90
C LEU A 220 4.16 12.71 30.36
N ARG A 221 5.42 13.13 30.11
CA ARG A 221 6.51 12.27 29.65
C ARG A 221 6.70 10.98 30.47
N PRO A 222 6.51 10.93 31.80
CA PRO A 222 6.63 9.69 32.55
C PRO A 222 5.68 8.57 32.11
N PHE A 223 4.46 8.88 31.66
CA PHE A 223 3.56 7.84 31.13
C PHE A 223 4.12 7.15 29.89
N GLU A 224 4.73 7.93 28.98
CA GLU A 224 5.40 7.40 27.79
C GLU A 224 6.60 6.52 28.19
N HIS A 225 7.40 6.96 29.18
CA HIS A 225 8.53 6.18 29.68
C HIS A 225 8.09 4.83 30.27
N ILE A 226 7.08 4.86 31.15
CA ILE A 226 6.55 3.67 31.82
C ILE A 226 5.95 2.71 30.80
N MET A 227 5.14 3.22 29.86
CA MET A 227 4.56 2.41 28.78
C MET A 227 5.64 1.77 27.89
N LYS A 228 6.78 2.42 27.67
CA LYS A 228 7.87 1.87 26.85
C LYS A 228 8.71 0.82 27.59
N ARG A 229 8.93 1.00 28.89
CA ARG A 229 9.89 0.20 29.68
C ARG A 229 9.24 -0.94 30.47
N ASN A 230 7.99 -0.77 30.89
CA ASN A 230 7.27 -1.76 31.68
C ASN A 230 6.68 -2.86 30.77
N ARG A 231 6.89 -4.12 31.16
CA ARG A 231 6.43 -5.33 30.44
C ARG A 231 5.18 -5.96 31.05
N SER A 232 4.76 -5.55 32.25
CA SER A 232 3.54 -6.08 32.89
C SER A 232 2.30 -5.55 32.14
N PRO A 233 1.44 -6.43 31.59
CA PRO A 233 0.20 -6.02 30.93
C PRO A 233 -0.69 -5.20 31.87
N THR A 234 -0.75 -5.55 33.16
CA THR A 234 -1.52 -4.84 34.19
C THR A 234 -1.13 -3.37 34.29
N ILE A 235 0.18 -3.08 34.33
CA ILE A 235 0.67 -1.70 34.46
C ILE A 235 0.46 -0.93 33.16
N ARG A 236 0.68 -1.57 32.01
CA ARG A 236 0.46 -0.97 30.69
C ARG A 236 -1.01 -0.61 30.47
N ASP A 237 -1.93 -1.52 30.82
CA ASP A 237 -3.38 -1.27 30.84
C ASP A 237 -3.73 -0.10 31.77
N MET A 238 -3.17 -0.08 32.99
CA MET A 238 -3.37 1.04 33.92
C MET A 238 -2.91 2.38 33.32
N VAL A 239 -1.75 2.43 32.66
CA VAL A 239 -1.27 3.65 31.98
C VAL A 239 -2.24 4.11 30.89
N VAL A 240 -2.72 3.19 30.05
CA VAL A 240 -3.70 3.51 28.99
C VAL A 240 -5.02 4.00 29.59
N ARG A 241 -5.52 3.37 30.67
CA ARG A 241 -6.72 3.84 31.40
C ARG A 241 -6.54 5.24 31.99
N CYS A 242 -5.37 5.52 32.57
CA CYS A 242 -5.06 6.84 33.12
C CYS A 242 -5.13 7.90 32.02
N ILE A 243 -4.51 7.64 30.88
CA ILE A 243 -4.48 8.55 29.74
C ILE A 243 -5.88 8.72 29.14
N ALA A 244 -6.64 7.64 28.97
CA ALA A 244 -8.02 7.68 28.48
C ALA A 244 -8.92 8.51 29.40
N GLN A 245 -8.79 8.36 30.71
CA GLN A 245 -9.54 9.17 31.67
C GLN A 245 -9.17 10.66 31.57
N MET A 246 -7.88 10.98 31.42
CA MET A 246 -7.41 12.36 31.25
C MET A 246 -7.98 13.02 29.99
N VAL A 247 -7.98 12.29 28.86
CA VAL A 247 -8.60 12.75 27.62
C VAL A 247 -10.09 13.04 27.83
N ASN A 248 -10.85 12.09 28.40
CA ASN A 248 -12.29 12.24 28.61
C ASN A 248 -12.65 13.38 29.57
N SER A 249 -11.79 13.72 30.53
CA SER A 249 -12.07 14.71 31.56
C SER A 249 -11.52 16.11 31.24
N GLN A 250 -10.39 16.19 30.53
CA GLN A 250 -9.60 17.42 30.39
C GLN A 250 -9.27 17.77 28.92
N ALA A 251 -9.94 17.18 27.92
CA ALA A 251 -9.69 17.42 26.49
C ALA A 251 -9.51 18.90 26.10
N ALA A 252 -10.33 19.81 26.65
CA ALA A 252 -10.26 21.24 26.34
C ALA A 252 -9.01 21.95 26.90
N ASN A 253 -8.40 21.40 27.95
CA ASN A 253 -7.25 21.98 28.63
C ASN A 253 -5.91 21.38 28.15
N ILE A 254 -5.94 20.28 27.40
CA ILE A 254 -4.74 19.65 26.84
C ILE A 254 -4.27 20.47 25.62
N ARG A 255 -2.99 20.82 25.62
CA ARG A 255 -2.26 21.53 24.55
C ARG A 255 -1.01 20.74 24.18
N SER A 256 0.19 21.13 24.63
CA SER A 256 1.43 20.40 24.30
C SER A 256 1.47 18.95 24.81
N GLY A 257 0.60 18.61 25.76
CA GLY A 257 0.44 17.25 26.28
C GLY A 257 -0.11 16.24 25.28
N TRP A 258 -0.78 16.69 24.20
CA TRP A 258 -1.31 15.79 23.16
C TRP A 258 -0.24 14.90 22.54
N LYS A 259 0.98 15.42 22.39
CA LYS A 259 2.11 14.68 21.85
C LYS A 259 2.45 13.42 22.66
N ASN A 260 2.48 13.51 23.99
CA ASN A 260 2.75 12.36 24.84
C ASN A 260 1.56 11.40 24.90
N ILE A 261 0.33 11.91 24.86
CA ILE A 261 -0.89 11.09 24.79
C ILE A 261 -0.86 10.20 23.55
N PHE A 262 -0.64 10.78 22.36
CA PHE A 262 -0.53 10.00 21.13
C PHE A 262 0.72 9.12 21.11
N SER A 263 1.83 9.53 21.75
CA SER A 263 2.99 8.65 21.89
C SER A 263 2.69 7.40 22.74
N VAL A 264 1.92 7.54 23.82
CA VAL A 264 1.47 6.39 24.64
C VAL A 264 0.54 5.50 23.83
N PHE A 265 -0.45 6.06 23.14
CA PHE A 265 -1.36 5.27 22.30
C PHE A 265 -0.65 4.62 21.11
N HIS A 266 0.38 5.24 20.54
CA HIS A 266 1.20 4.65 19.49
C HIS A 266 1.98 3.43 20.01
N LEU A 267 2.52 3.49 21.23
CA LEU A 267 3.13 2.32 21.87
C LEU A 267 2.08 1.24 22.19
N ALA A 268 0.89 1.64 22.64
CA ALA A 268 -0.23 0.74 22.89
C ALA A 268 -0.73 0.06 21.60
N ALA A 269 -0.68 0.75 20.46
CA ALA A 269 -1.13 0.23 19.18
C ALA A 269 -0.32 -0.98 18.71
N SER A 270 0.95 -1.08 19.12
CA SER A 270 1.85 -2.20 18.83
C SER A 270 1.74 -3.36 19.84
N ASP A 271 0.87 -3.26 20.85
CA ASP A 271 0.70 -4.28 21.87
C ASP A 271 -0.04 -5.53 21.32
N GLN A 272 0.12 -6.65 22.02
CA GLN A 272 -0.56 -7.91 21.72
C GLN A 272 -1.79 -8.12 22.62
N ASP A 273 -1.90 -7.38 23.71
CA ASP A 273 -3.06 -7.45 24.59
C ASP A 273 -4.26 -6.70 23.98
N GLU A 274 -5.33 -7.44 23.70
CA GLU A 274 -6.56 -6.90 23.10
C GLU A 274 -7.17 -5.77 23.94
N SER A 275 -7.17 -5.88 25.26
CA SER A 275 -7.80 -4.89 26.14
C SER A 275 -7.09 -3.54 26.09
N ILE A 276 -5.76 -3.57 25.98
CA ILE A 276 -4.90 -2.38 25.87
C ILE A 276 -5.11 -1.71 24.52
N VAL A 277 -5.05 -2.51 23.43
CA VAL A 277 -5.22 -2.01 22.06
C VAL A 277 -6.62 -1.44 21.87
N GLU A 278 -7.66 -2.16 22.32
CA GLU A 278 -9.05 -1.74 22.17
C GLU A 278 -9.32 -0.42 22.91
N LEU A 279 -8.91 -0.29 24.17
CA LEU A 279 -9.12 0.94 24.93
C LEU A 279 -8.37 2.13 24.33
N ALA A 280 -7.12 1.93 23.91
CA ALA A 280 -6.32 2.96 23.25
C ALA A 280 -6.95 3.37 21.91
N PHE A 281 -7.44 2.41 21.13
CA PHE A 281 -8.09 2.66 19.85
C PHE A 281 -9.43 3.37 20.00
N GLN A 282 -10.30 2.92 20.89
CA GLN A 282 -11.59 3.58 21.19
C GLN A 282 -11.38 5.03 21.62
N THR A 283 -10.39 5.28 22.47
CA THR A 283 -10.05 6.64 22.92
C THR A 283 -9.50 7.47 21.75
N THR A 284 -8.63 6.91 20.91
CA THR A 284 -8.11 7.58 19.71
C THR A 284 -9.25 7.93 18.75
N GLY A 285 -10.20 7.01 18.53
CA GLY A 285 -11.41 7.25 17.75
C GLY A 285 -12.27 8.36 18.33
N HIS A 286 -12.47 8.40 19.65
CA HIS A 286 -13.16 9.50 20.34
C HIS A 286 -12.46 10.86 20.11
N ILE A 287 -11.12 10.89 20.20
CA ILE A 287 -10.34 12.12 19.96
C ILE A 287 -10.55 12.60 18.52
N VAL A 288 -10.38 11.71 17.55
CA VAL A 288 -10.47 12.05 16.12
C VAL A 288 -11.88 12.45 15.72
N THR A 289 -12.92 11.83 16.27
CA THR A 289 -14.31 12.10 15.85
C THR A 289 -14.96 13.26 16.60
N LEU A 290 -14.68 13.43 17.89
CA LEU A 290 -15.38 14.40 18.75
C LEU A 290 -14.48 15.54 19.22
N VAL A 291 -13.24 15.25 19.64
CA VAL A 291 -12.34 16.29 20.17
C VAL A 291 -11.80 17.16 19.04
N PHE A 292 -11.36 16.58 17.93
CA PHE A 292 -10.92 17.35 16.75
C PHE A 292 -12.04 18.19 16.17
N GLU A 293 -13.29 17.71 16.21
CA GLU A 293 -14.43 18.50 15.76
C GLU A 293 -14.62 19.76 16.63
N LYS A 294 -14.50 19.64 17.97
CA LYS A 294 -14.79 20.73 18.93
C LYS A 294 -13.59 21.64 19.25
N HIS A 295 -12.36 21.10 19.29
CA HIS A 295 -11.18 21.77 19.86
C HIS A 295 -9.95 21.73 18.94
N PHE A 296 -10.15 21.75 17.62
CA PHE A 296 -9.07 21.64 16.62
C PHE A 296 -7.86 22.57 16.80
N PRO A 297 -8.03 23.86 17.12
CA PRO A 297 -6.87 24.75 17.28
C PRO A 297 -5.92 24.32 18.41
N ALA A 298 -6.43 23.63 19.43
CA ALA A 298 -5.62 23.11 20.53
C ALA A 298 -4.91 21.80 20.17
N THR A 299 -5.42 21.05 19.18
CA THR A 299 -4.90 19.74 18.77
C THR A 299 -4.04 19.78 17.52
N ILE A 300 -4.00 20.91 16.80
CA ILE A 300 -3.34 21.03 15.50
C ILE A 300 -1.84 20.67 15.51
N ASP A 301 -1.13 20.98 16.61
CA ASP A 301 0.30 20.64 16.78
C ASP A 301 0.54 19.12 16.82
N SER A 302 -0.46 18.35 17.27
CA SER A 302 -0.40 16.90 17.39
C SER A 302 -1.25 16.17 16.35
N PHE A 303 -1.74 16.86 15.33
CA PHE A 303 -2.48 16.23 14.24
C PHE A 303 -1.64 15.14 13.53
N GLN A 304 -0.36 15.43 13.28
CA GLN A 304 0.56 14.45 12.68
C GLN A 304 0.79 13.24 13.60
N ASP A 305 0.94 13.47 14.90
CA ASP A 305 1.10 12.41 15.89
C ASP A 305 -0.15 11.50 15.92
N ALA A 306 -1.35 12.08 15.75
CA ALA A 306 -2.60 11.33 15.68
C ALA A 306 -2.69 10.44 14.44
N VAL A 307 -2.38 10.97 13.26
CA VAL A 307 -2.37 10.20 12.00
C VAL A 307 -1.34 9.06 12.07
N LYS A 308 -0.15 9.34 12.59
CA LYS A 308 0.89 8.33 12.81
C LYS A 308 0.47 7.26 13.81
N CYS A 309 -0.23 7.65 14.88
CA CYS A 309 -0.81 6.72 15.84
C CYS A 309 -1.83 5.78 15.18
N LEU A 310 -2.75 6.32 14.37
CA LEU A 310 -3.72 5.53 13.60
C LEU A 310 -3.02 4.59 12.62
N SER A 311 -1.94 5.03 11.99
CA SER A 311 -1.17 4.17 11.09
C SER A 311 -0.57 2.96 11.80
N GLU A 312 -0.14 3.13 13.05
CA GLU A 312 0.40 2.01 13.82
C GLU A 312 -0.69 1.01 14.21
N PHE A 313 -1.90 1.47 14.56
CA PHE A 313 -3.07 0.58 14.70
C PHE A 313 -3.40 -0.16 13.40
N ALA A 314 -3.28 0.52 12.26
CA ALA A 314 -3.44 -0.11 10.94
C ALA A 314 -2.36 -1.15 10.61
N CYS A 315 -1.16 -1.01 11.18
CA CYS A 315 -0.06 -1.96 10.97
C CYS A 315 -0.08 -3.15 11.93
N ASN A 316 -0.95 -3.16 12.95
CA ASN A 316 -1.00 -4.26 13.90
C ASN A 316 -1.71 -5.49 13.29
N ALA A 317 -0.92 -6.48 12.89
CA ALA A 317 -1.41 -7.70 12.24
C ALA A 317 -2.28 -8.60 13.13
N ALA A 318 -2.32 -8.39 14.45
CA ALA A 318 -3.13 -9.17 15.38
C ALA A 318 -4.63 -8.78 15.34
N PHE A 319 -4.94 -7.54 14.96
CA PHE A 319 -6.30 -6.97 15.06
C PHE A 319 -6.76 -6.35 13.72
N PRO A 320 -7.11 -7.16 12.70
CA PRO A 320 -7.45 -6.66 11.37
C PRO A 320 -8.68 -5.73 11.34
N ASP A 321 -9.68 -5.95 12.18
CA ASP A 321 -10.86 -5.07 12.27
C ASP A 321 -10.48 -3.67 12.75
N THR A 322 -9.64 -3.60 13.79
CA THR A 322 -9.03 -2.36 14.26
C THR A 322 -8.22 -1.70 13.16
N SER A 323 -7.49 -2.47 12.34
CA SER A 323 -6.72 -1.91 11.23
C SER A 323 -7.61 -1.25 10.16
N MET A 324 -8.73 -1.88 9.80
CA MET A 324 -9.67 -1.34 8.83
C MET A 324 -10.34 -0.06 9.33
N GLU A 325 -10.73 -0.04 10.61
CA GLU A 325 -11.34 1.12 11.23
C GLU A 325 -10.33 2.27 11.42
N ALA A 326 -9.06 1.95 11.71
CA ALA A 326 -7.98 2.95 11.75
C ALA A 326 -7.80 3.63 10.39
N ILE A 327 -7.81 2.89 9.29
CA ILE A 327 -7.78 3.45 7.93
C ILE A 327 -9.01 4.34 7.68
N ARG A 328 -10.20 3.95 8.16
CA ARG A 328 -11.41 4.78 8.07
C ARG A 328 -11.25 6.10 8.83
N LEU A 329 -10.64 6.08 10.01
CA LEU A 329 -10.33 7.28 10.79
C LEU A 329 -9.28 8.17 10.12
N ILE A 330 -8.24 7.59 9.48
CA ILE A 330 -7.28 8.36 8.67
C ILE A 330 -8.00 9.08 7.52
N ARG A 331 -8.95 8.41 6.85
CA ARG A 331 -9.82 9.06 5.86
C ARG A 331 -10.64 10.19 6.46
N HIS A 332 -11.11 10.05 7.70
CA HIS A 332 -11.82 11.12 8.39
C HIS A 332 -10.92 12.31 8.70
N CYS A 333 -9.63 12.09 9.01
CA CYS A 333 -8.65 13.17 9.19
C CYS A 333 -8.51 14.05 7.94
N ALA A 334 -8.62 13.48 6.73
CA ALA A 334 -8.60 14.24 5.47
C ALA A 334 -9.72 15.28 5.39
N LYS A 335 -10.89 14.98 5.95
CA LYS A 335 -12.01 15.93 6.02
C LYS A 335 -11.64 17.18 6.82
N TYR A 336 -10.95 17.05 7.94
CA TYR A 336 -10.54 18.22 8.74
C TYR A 336 -9.54 19.12 8.00
N VAL A 337 -8.64 18.54 7.19
CA VAL A 337 -7.71 19.31 6.36
C VAL A 337 -8.46 20.12 5.30
N SER A 338 -9.44 19.49 4.64
CA SER A 338 -10.28 20.14 3.63
C SER A 338 -11.23 21.19 4.21
N ASP A 339 -11.86 20.92 5.36
CA ASP A 339 -12.87 21.80 5.95
C ASP A 339 -12.23 23.02 6.66
N ARG A 340 -10.97 22.89 7.10
CA ARG A 340 -10.29 23.91 7.92
C ARG A 340 -8.87 24.26 7.44
N PRO A 341 -8.65 24.57 6.15
CA PRO A 341 -7.32 24.87 5.62
C PRO A 341 -6.70 26.12 6.29
N GLN A 342 -7.51 27.11 6.66
CA GLN A 342 -7.02 28.34 7.30
C GLN A 342 -6.38 28.09 8.65
N ALA A 343 -6.90 27.14 9.44
CA ALA A 343 -6.30 26.79 10.73
C ALA A 343 -4.86 26.29 10.55
N PHE A 344 -4.57 25.56 9.48
CA PHE A 344 -3.22 25.11 9.14
C PHE A 344 -2.33 26.22 8.58
N LYS A 345 -2.88 27.18 7.82
CA LYS A 345 -2.14 28.33 7.30
C LYS A 345 -1.71 29.28 8.42
N GLU A 346 -2.63 29.63 9.32
CA GLU A 346 -2.44 30.61 10.40
C GLU A 346 -1.58 30.08 11.55
N TYR A 347 -1.55 28.77 11.77
CA TYR A 347 -0.79 28.19 12.88
C TYR A 347 0.72 28.26 12.63
N THR A 348 1.37 29.23 13.28
CA THR A 348 2.82 29.37 13.37
C THR A 348 3.36 28.56 14.54
N SER A 349 4.18 27.55 14.25
CA SER A 349 5.11 26.97 15.25
C SER A 349 6.48 27.56 14.98
N ASP A 350 7.23 27.89 16.05
CA ASP A 350 8.49 28.64 16.01
C ASP A 350 9.59 28.02 15.11
N ASP A 351 9.42 26.77 14.67
CA ASP A 351 10.45 25.97 13.99
C ASP A 351 10.38 25.94 12.44
N MET A 352 9.46 26.63 11.75
CA MET A 352 9.25 26.40 10.30
C MET A 352 9.35 27.64 9.39
N ASN A 353 10.39 27.66 8.55
CA ASN A 353 10.55 28.55 7.39
C ASN A 353 9.77 28.03 6.15
N VAL A 354 8.51 27.63 6.34
CA VAL A 354 7.65 27.16 5.24
C VAL A 354 6.62 28.24 4.93
N ALA A 355 6.41 28.49 3.63
CA ALA A 355 5.42 29.44 3.14
C ALA A 355 4.03 29.11 3.75
N PRO A 356 3.22 30.11 4.16
CA PRO A 356 1.93 29.86 4.80
C PRO A 356 1.01 28.92 4.01
N GLU A 357 1.08 29.00 2.68
CA GLU A 357 0.31 28.20 1.72
C GLU A 357 0.67 26.70 1.85
N ASP A 358 1.96 26.38 1.92
CA ASP A 358 2.50 25.01 2.00
C ASP A 358 2.36 24.37 3.39
N ARG A 359 1.98 25.14 4.42
CA ARG A 359 1.73 24.58 5.76
C ARG A 359 0.57 23.59 5.75
N VAL A 360 -0.44 23.83 4.91
CA VAL A 360 -1.58 22.91 4.74
C VAL A 360 -1.11 21.57 4.18
N TRP A 361 -0.17 21.59 3.23
CA TRP A 361 0.45 20.39 2.69
C TRP A 361 1.29 19.68 3.74
N VAL A 362 2.29 20.34 4.30
CA VAL A 362 3.27 19.71 5.21
C VAL A 362 2.63 19.21 6.50
N ARG A 363 1.61 19.90 7.02
CA ARG A 363 0.97 19.54 8.31
C ARG A 363 -0.35 18.79 8.18
N GLY A 364 -1.04 18.92 7.05
CA GLY A 364 -2.34 18.31 6.82
C GLY A 364 -2.25 17.13 5.86
N TRP A 365 -2.09 17.43 4.58
CA TRP A 365 -2.20 16.43 3.51
C TRP A 365 -1.04 15.43 3.47
N PHE A 366 0.20 15.90 3.59
CA PHE A 366 1.40 15.05 3.49
C PHE A 366 1.43 13.96 4.57
N PRO A 367 1.21 14.23 5.88
CA PRO A 367 1.16 13.18 6.90
C PRO A 367 0.12 12.09 6.61
N ILE A 368 -1.07 12.46 6.12
CA ILE A 368 -2.13 11.49 5.79
C ILE A 368 -1.69 10.56 4.66
N LEU A 369 -1.22 11.15 3.55
CA LEU A 369 -0.85 10.40 2.36
C LEU A 369 0.42 9.58 2.56
N PHE A 370 1.39 10.12 3.33
CA PHE A 370 2.61 9.43 3.70
C PHE A 370 2.32 8.21 4.58
N GLU A 371 1.53 8.37 5.65
CA GLU A 371 1.21 7.25 6.53
C GLU A 371 0.35 6.19 5.82
N LEU A 372 -0.57 6.57 4.92
CA LEU A 372 -1.26 5.61 4.04
C LEU A 372 -0.28 4.85 3.14
N SER A 373 0.75 5.52 2.60
CA SER A 373 1.84 4.85 1.88
C SER A 373 2.61 3.88 2.77
N CYS A 374 2.87 4.23 4.03
CA CYS A 374 3.49 3.32 4.99
C CYS A 374 2.63 2.06 5.24
N ILE A 375 1.31 2.21 5.39
CA ILE A 375 0.36 1.08 5.52
C ILE A 375 0.42 0.19 4.29
N ILE A 376 0.41 0.78 3.09
CA ILE A 376 0.48 0.03 1.83
C ILE A 376 1.76 -0.82 1.76
N ASN A 377 2.88 -0.29 2.23
CA ASN A 377 4.18 -0.96 2.18
C ASN A 377 4.42 -1.97 3.31
N ARG A 378 3.77 -1.83 4.48
CA ARG A 378 4.04 -2.65 5.67
C ARG A 378 3.00 -3.74 5.94
N CYS A 379 1.78 -3.61 5.43
CA CYS A 379 0.65 -4.45 5.83
C CYS A 379 0.35 -5.61 4.86
N LYS A 380 -0.47 -6.57 5.34
CA LYS A 380 -1.00 -7.70 4.55
C LYS A 380 -1.97 -7.23 3.46
N LEU A 381 -2.26 -8.11 2.49
CA LEU A 381 -3.06 -7.84 1.29
C LEU A 381 -4.36 -7.05 1.55
N ASP A 382 -5.20 -7.48 2.50
CA ASP A 382 -6.52 -6.85 2.73
C ASP A 382 -6.40 -5.40 3.24
N VAL A 383 -5.53 -5.19 4.23
CA VAL A 383 -5.27 -3.87 4.83
C VAL A 383 -4.55 -2.96 3.83
N ARG A 384 -3.57 -3.50 3.08
CA ARG A 384 -2.83 -2.79 2.05
C ARG A 384 -3.74 -2.30 0.92
N THR A 385 -4.57 -3.19 0.38
CA THR A 385 -5.51 -2.83 -0.70
C THR A 385 -6.54 -1.81 -0.22
N ARG A 386 -7.01 -1.90 1.03
CA ARG A 386 -7.89 -0.88 1.61
C ARG A 386 -7.20 0.46 1.79
N GLY A 387 -5.96 0.47 2.29
CA GLY A 387 -5.14 1.68 2.41
C GLY A 387 -4.92 2.36 1.06
N LEU A 388 -4.65 1.57 0.02
CA LEU A 388 -4.53 2.02 -1.36
C LEU A 388 -5.82 2.67 -1.86
N THR A 389 -6.97 2.00 -1.70
CA THR A 389 -8.28 2.57 -2.09
C THR A 389 -8.53 3.89 -1.38
N VAL A 390 -8.29 3.97 -0.07
CA VAL A 390 -8.52 5.21 0.70
C VAL A 390 -7.59 6.34 0.26
N MET A 391 -6.32 6.05 -0.02
CA MET A 391 -5.38 7.05 -0.53
C MET A 391 -5.89 7.66 -1.85
N PHE A 392 -6.30 6.84 -2.80
CA PHE A 392 -6.83 7.32 -4.07
C PHE A 392 -8.25 7.92 -3.96
N GLU A 393 -9.10 7.47 -3.03
CA GLU A 393 -10.37 8.13 -2.69
C GLU A 393 -10.12 9.58 -2.23
N ILE A 394 -9.13 9.79 -1.35
CA ILE A 394 -8.75 11.12 -0.86
C ILE A 394 -8.28 11.99 -2.03
N MET A 395 -7.39 11.46 -2.89
CA MET A 395 -6.91 12.18 -4.08
C MET A 395 -8.05 12.56 -5.02
N LYS A 396 -8.97 11.63 -5.31
CA LYS A 396 -10.13 11.90 -6.17
C LYS A 396 -11.09 12.92 -5.57
N THR A 397 -11.32 12.86 -4.26
CA THR A 397 -12.30 13.73 -3.57
C THR A 397 -11.77 15.14 -3.34
N TYR A 398 -10.52 15.26 -2.89
CA TYR A 398 -9.95 16.53 -2.41
C TYR A 398 -8.85 17.11 -3.32
N GLY A 399 -8.49 16.42 -4.41
CA GLY A 399 -7.42 16.85 -5.32
C GLY A 399 -7.63 18.24 -5.95
N HIS A 400 -8.87 18.71 -6.06
CA HIS A 400 -9.19 20.07 -6.51
C HIS A 400 -8.66 21.17 -5.57
N THR A 401 -8.29 20.82 -4.33
CA THR A 401 -7.69 21.75 -3.35
C THR A 401 -6.16 21.76 -3.40
N TYR A 402 -5.53 20.93 -4.24
CA TYR A 402 -4.09 20.76 -4.26
C TYR A 402 -3.41 21.71 -5.25
N GLU A 403 -2.28 22.26 -4.82
CA GLU A 403 -1.41 23.06 -5.69
C GLU A 403 -0.58 22.19 -6.64
N LYS A 404 -0.11 22.78 -7.75
CA LYS A 404 0.60 22.08 -8.83
C LYS A 404 1.86 21.34 -8.35
N HIS A 405 2.63 21.93 -7.44
CA HIS A 405 3.85 21.32 -6.89
C HIS A 405 3.55 20.24 -5.83
N TRP A 406 2.41 20.31 -5.13
CA TRP A 406 2.01 19.25 -4.20
C TRP A 406 1.69 17.95 -4.93
N TRP A 407 1.13 18.04 -6.14
CA TRP A 407 0.93 16.87 -7.00
C TRP A 407 2.25 16.18 -7.36
N GLN A 408 3.33 16.94 -7.63
CA GLN A 408 4.65 16.35 -7.89
C GLN A 408 5.17 15.57 -6.69
N ASP A 409 5.11 16.17 -5.50
CA ASP A 409 5.55 15.52 -4.27
C ASP A 409 4.71 14.29 -3.93
N LEU A 410 3.40 14.36 -4.16
CA LEU A 410 2.49 13.24 -3.97
C LEU A 410 2.82 12.08 -4.90
N PHE A 411 2.95 12.34 -6.20
CA PHE A 411 3.22 11.29 -7.17
C PHE A 411 4.61 10.68 -7.00
N ARG A 412 5.59 11.41 -6.46
CA ARG A 412 6.85 10.81 -5.99
C ARG A 412 6.65 9.75 -4.90
N ILE A 413 5.69 9.95 -4.00
CA ILE A 413 5.33 8.96 -2.97
C ILE A 413 4.55 7.80 -3.59
N VAL A 414 3.62 8.09 -4.50
CA VAL A 414 2.79 7.07 -5.17
C VAL A 414 3.64 6.17 -6.06
N PHE A 415 4.57 6.70 -6.85
CA PHE A 415 5.45 5.90 -7.70
C PHE A 415 6.43 5.02 -6.90
N ARG A 416 6.75 5.37 -5.65
CA ARG A 416 7.53 4.49 -4.76
C ARG A 416 6.82 3.16 -4.43
N ILE A 417 5.51 3.05 -4.63
CA ILE A 417 4.79 1.77 -4.52
C ILE A 417 5.36 0.73 -5.52
N PHE A 418 5.89 1.20 -6.65
CA PHE A 418 6.56 0.38 -7.66
C PHE A 418 8.06 0.18 -7.37
N ASP A 419 8.68 0.91 -6.44
CA ASP A 419 10.11 0.76 -6.10
C ASP A 419 10.43 -0.52 -5.33
N ASN A 420 9.46 -1.09 -4.58
CA ASN A 420 9.61 -2.40 -3.91
C ASN A 420 10.02 -3.53 -4.89
N MET A 421 9.88 -3.28 -6.20
CA MET A 421 10.31 -4.15 -7.28
C MET A 421 11.83 -4.24 -7.45
N LYS A 422 12.59 -3.33 -6.86
CA LYS A 422 14.06 -3.27 -6.93
C LYS A 422 14.76 -4.16 -5.88
N LEU A 423 14.02 -4.64 -4.88
CA LEU A 423 14.59 -5.49 -3.82
C LEU A 423 14.58 -6.98 -4.23
N PRO A 424 15.65 -7.76 -3.95
CA PRO A 424 15.75 -9.16 -4.36
C PRO A 424 14.93 -10.17 -3.55
N GLU A 425 14.11 -9.74 -2.59
CA GLU A 425 13.52 -10.65 -1.59
C GLU A 425 12.25 -11.34 -2.10
N GLN A 426 12.26 -12.68 -1.98
CA GLN A 426 11.19 -13.66 -2.21
C GLN A 426 10.29 -13.46 -3.45
N GLN A 427 10.54 -14.28 -4.48
CA GLN A 427 9.88 -14.23 -5.79
C GLN A 427 8.34 -14.37 -5.75
N THR A 428 7.78 -15.05 -4.74
CA THR A 428 6.33 -15.26 -4.58
C THR A 428 5.61 -14.01 -4.06
N GLU A 429 6.15 -13.35 -3.04
CA GLU A 429 5.58 -12.10 -2.49
C GLU A 429 5.65 -10.99 -3.54
N LYS A 430 6.74 -10.97 -4.33
CA LYS A 430 6.88 -10.07 -5.47
C LYS A 430 5.80 -10.30 -6.54
N ALA A 431 5.46 -11.56 -6.83
CA ALA A 431 4.41 -11.89 -7.79
C ALA A 431 3.03 -11.44 -7.31
N GLU A 432 2.67 -11.69 -6.06
CA GLU A 432 1.41 -11.23 -5.46
C GLU A 432 1.33 -9.70 -5.42
N TRP A 433 2.42 -9.03 -5.05
CA TRP A 433 2.50 -7.57 -5.04
C TRP A 433 2.22 -6.98 -6.41
N MET A 434 2.81 -7.56 -7.47
CA MET A 434 2.58 -7.14 -8.86
C MET A 434 1.12 -7.30 -9.29
N THR A 435 0.53 -8.47 -9.05
CA THR A 435 -0.81 -8.79 -9.57
C THR A 435 -1.94 -8.11 -8.81
N THR A 436 -1.72 -7.76 -7.54
CA THR A 436 -2.73 -7.13 -6.69
C THR A 436 -2.50 -5.63 -6.53
N THR A 437 -1.33 -5.23 -6.03
CA THR A 437 -1.10 -3.88 -5.51
C THR A 437 -0.63 -2.93 -6.59
N CYS A 438 0.38 -3.32 -7.36
CA CYS A 438 0.80 -2.53 -8.52
C CYS A 438 -0.33 -2.41 -9.54
N ASN A 439 -1.06 -3.50 -9.77
CA ASN A 439 -2.19 -3.51 -10.68
C ASN A 439 -3.28 -2.52 -10.25
N HIS A 440 -3.75 -2.59 -9.00
CA HIS A 440 -4.73 -1.65 -8.47
C HIS A 440 -4.20 -0.21 -8.47
N ALA A 441 -2.94 0.01 -8.07
CA ALA A 441 -2.33 1.33 -8.05
C ALA A 441 -2.26 1.95 -9.46
N LEU A 442 -1.95 1.15 -10.47
CA LEU A 442 -1.82 1.60 -11.86
C LEU A 442 -3.15 2.13 -12.41
N TYR A 443 -4.25 1.39 -12.23
CA TYR A 443 -5.58 1.86 -12.60
C TYR A 443 -5.98 3.11 -11.81
N ALA A 444 -5.74 3.13 -10.50
CA ALA A 444 -6.11 4.27 -9.67
C ALA A 444 -5.30 5.54 -10.00
N ILE A 445 -4.03 5.41 -10.39
CA ILE A 445 -3.22 6.50 -10.96
C ILE A 445 -3.86 7.05 -12.23
N CYS A 446 -4.25 6.17 -13.15
CA CYS A 446 -4.86 6.57 -14.42
C CYS A 446 -6.23 7.24 -14.21
N ASP A 447 -7.02 6.79 -13.23
CA ASP A 447 -8.28 7.41 -12.85
C ASP A 447 -8.08 8.83 -12.33
N VAL A 448 -7.14 9.04 -11.39
CA VAL A 448 -6.83 10.38 -10.86
C VAL A 448 -6.30 11.27 -11.97
N PHE A 449 -5.41 10.75 -12.83
CA PHE A 449 -4.88 11.48 -13.97
C PHE A 449 -5.99 11.93 -14.92
N THR A 450 -6.92 11.04 -15.24
CA THR A 450 -8.09 11.32 -16.09
C THR A 450 -8.98 12.40 -15.46
N GLN A 451 -9.22 12.32 -14.15
CA GLN A 451 -10.07 13.29 -13.45
C GLN A 451 -9.45 14.70 -13.41
N TYR A 452 -8.13 14.82 -13.22
CA TYR A 452 -7.40 16.08 -13.08
C TYR A 452 -6.46 16.39 -14.25
N LEU A 453 -6.81 15.91 -15.46
CA LEU A 453 -5.97 16.00 -16.67
C LEU A 453 -5.43 17.41 -16.94
N GLU A 454 -6.26 18.44 -16.77
CA GLU A 454 -5.90 19.83 -17.05
C GLU A 454 -4.73 20.33 -16.19
N VAL A 455 -4.64 19.88 -14.93
CA VAL A 455 -3.56 20.27 -14.01
C VAL A 455 -2.37 19.32 -14.13
N LEU A 456 -2.64 18.01 -14.29
CA LEU A 456 -1.62 16.97 -14.23
C LEU A 456 -0.89 16.74 -15.56
N SER A 457 -1.49 17.09 -16.70
CA SER A 457 -0.86 16.91 -18.02
C SER A 457 0.46 17.68 -18.14
N ASP A 458 0.52 18.91 -17.66
CA ASP A 458 1.74 19.73 -17.65
C ASP A 458 2.85 19.19 -16.72
N VAL A 459 2.47 18.38 -15.74
CA VAL A 459 3.32 18.07 -14.57
C VAL A 459 3.83 16.64 -14.60
N LEU A 460 2.97 15.69 -14.99
CA LEU A 460 3.16 14.26 -14.77
C LEU A 460 2.95 13.42 -16.02
N LEU A 461 2.59 13.99 -17.18
CA LEU A 461 2.32 13.22 -18.38
C LEU A 461 3.50 12.32 -18.77
N ASP A 462 4.71 12.88 -18.74
CA ASP A 462 5.93 12.15 -19.09
C ASP A 462 6.23 11.05 -18.05
N ASP A 463 6.00 11.31 -16.76
CA ASP A 463 6.18 10.33 -15.68
C ASP A 463 5.17 9.17 -15.80
N ILE A 464 3.92 9.46 -16.17
CA ILE A 464 2.88 8.45 -16.36
C ILE A 464 3.19 7.58 -17.57
N PHE A 465 3.62 8.16 -18.69
CA PHE A 465 4.04 7.38 -19.85
C PHE A 465 5.28 6.54 -19.55
N ALA A 466 6.25 7.07 -18.81
CA ALA A 466 7.40 6.29 -18.36
C ALA A 466 6.97 5.12 -17.45
N GLN A 467 6.00 5.34 -16.55
CA GLN A 467 5.48 4.30 -15.66
C GLN A 467 4.69 3.23 -16.43
N LEU A 468 3.84 3.60 -17.38
CA LEU A 468 3.09 2.67 -18.24
C LEU A 468 4.06 1.84 -19.09
N TYR A 469 5.04 2.49 -19.72
CA TYR A 469 6.10 1.83 -20.46
C TYR A 469 6.86 0.81 -19.59
N TRP A 470 7.27 1.21 -18.39
CA TRP A 470 7.95 0.32 -17.46
C TRP A 470 7.08 -0.87 -17.04
N CYS A 471 5.78 -0.67 -16.79
CA CYS A 471 4.84 -1.74 -16.43
C CYS A 471 4.72 -2.79 -17.54
N VAL A 472 4.68 -2.35 -18.81
CA VAL A 472 4.58 -3.24 -19.97
C VAL A 472 5.86 -4.07 -20.18
N GLN A 473 7.01 -3.58 -19.72
CA GLN A 473 8.30 -4.29 -19.82
C GLN A 473 8.51 -5.37 -18.76
N GLN A 474 7.65 -5.49 -17.75
CA GLN A 474 7.87 -6.45 -16.66
C GLN A 474 7.62 -7.90 -17.10
N ASP A 475 8.37 -8.84 -16.53
CA ASP A 475 8.20 -10.29 -16.71
C ASP A 475 6.94 -10.84 -16.00
N ASN A 476 5.87 -10.05 -15.88
CA ASN A 476 4.58 -10.42 -15.31
C ASN A 476 3.46 -10.10 -16.30
N GLU A 477 2.81 -11.15 -16.82
CA GLU A 477 1.77 -11.02 -17.85
C GLU A 477 0.64 -10.08 -17.43
N GLN A 478 0.11 -10.23 -16.22
CA GLN A 478 -1.04 -9.45 -15.75
C GLN A 478 -0.68 -7.97 -15.63
N LEU A 479 0.49 -7.65 -15.07
CA LEU A 479 0.93 -6.26 -14.95
C LEU A 479 1.19 -5.63 -16.32
N ALA A 480 1.79 -6.38 -17.25
CA ALA A 480 2.03 -5.87 -18.60
C ALA A 480 0.73 -5.61 -19.36
N ARG A 481 -0.26 -6.51 -19.25
CA ARG A 481 -1.60 -6.32 -19.81
C ARG A 481 -2.32 -5.14 -19.18
N SER A 482 -2.23 -4.97 -17.86
CA SER A 482 -2.80 -3.80 -17.18
C SER A 482 -2.16 -2.49 -17.63
N GLY A 483 -0.85 -2.47 -17.92
CA GLY A 483 -0.18 -1.31 -18.52
C GLY A 483 -0.78 -0.92 -19.86
N THR A 484 -0.96 -1.89 -20.76
CA THR A 484 -1.58 -1.66 -22.08
C THR A 484 -3.04 -1.19 -21.95
N ASN A 485 -3.84 -1.83 -21.09
CA ASN A 485 -5.24 -1.44 -20.86
C ASN A 485 -5.36 -0.05 -20.22
N CYS A 486 -4.46 0.30 -19.31
CA CYS A 486 -4.43 1.63 -18.70
C CYS A 486 -4.11 2.71 -19.74
N LEU A 487 -3.14 2.46 -20.63
CA LEU A 487 -2.84 3.34 -21.76
C LEU A 487 -4.08 3.51 -22.65
N GLU A 488 -4.75 2.41 -23.01
CA GLU A 488 -6.01 2.44 -23.77
C GLU A 488 -7.07 3.32 -23.08
N ASN A 489 -7.35 3.08 -21.80
CA ASN A 489 -8.37 3.80 -21.05
C ASN A 489 -8.05 5.29 -20.93
N VAL A 490 -6.79 5.66 -20.65
CA VAL A 490 -6.38 7.06 -20.56
C VAL A 490 -6.62 7.77 -21.88
N VAL A 491 -6.27 7.13 -23.00
CA VAL A 491 -6.44 7.73 -24.33
C VAL A 491 -7.93 7.79 -24.72
N ILE A 492 -8.71 6.75 -24.46
CA ILE A 492 -10.15 6.74 -24.79
C ILE A 492 -10.92 7.78 -23.98
N LEU A 493 -10.64 7.93 -22.68
CA LEU A 493 -11.38 8.84 -21.81
C LEU A 493 -10.97 10.31 -21.97
N ASN A 494 -9.75 10.57 -22.44
CA ASN A 494 -9.19 11.93 -22.47
C ASN A 494 -8.77 12.41 -23.86
N GLY A 495 -8.78 11.56 -24.88
CA GLY A 495 -8.20 11.85 -26.20
C GLY A 495 -8.81 13.06 -26.90
N GLU A 496 -10.08 13.39 -26.62
CA GLU A 496 -10.72 14.61 -27.14
C GLU A 496 -10.12 15.91 -26.58
N LYS A 497 -9.54 15.86 -25.37
CA LYS A 497 -8.91 16.99 -24.68
C LYS A 497 -7.42 17.11 -24.99
N PHE A 498 -6.84 16.13 -25.68
CA PHE A 498 -5.41 16.12 -25.97
C PHE A 498 -5.05 17.17 -27.02
N THR A 499 -3.98 17.92 -26.75
CA THR A 499 -3.35 18.77 -27.76
C THR A 499 -2.58 17.91 -28.76
N LEU A 500 -2.21 18.48 -29.90
CA LEU A 500 -1.38 17.79 -30.90
C LEU A 500 -0.05 17.29 -30.32
N GLU A 501 0.55 18.05 -29.40
CA GLU A 501 1.79 17.66 -28.71
C GLU A 501 1.57 16.44 -27.80
N ILE A 502 0.47 16.41 -27.04
CA ILE A 502 0.13 15.26 -26.19
C ILE A 502 -0.12 14.01 -27.06
N TRP A 503 -0.80 14.17 -28.20
CA TRP A 503 -0.98 13.09 -29.16
C TRP A 503 0.34 12.59 -29.74
N ASP A 504 1.29 13.48 -30.05
CA ASP A 504 2.62 13.08 -30.51
C ASP A 504 3.38 12.31 -29.43
N LYS A 505 3.37 12.77 -28.18
CA LYS A 505 3.95 12.04 -27.05
C LYS A 505 3.29 10.68 -26.85
N THR A 506 1.96 10.61 -26.95
CA THR A 506 1.19 9.36 -26.84
C THR A 506 1.57 8.38 -27.94
N CYS A 507 1.60 8.80 -29.21
CA CYS A 507 2.00 7.95 -30.33
C CYS A 507 3.46 7.50 -30.23
N ASN A 508 4.37 8.36 -29.76
CA ASN A 508 5.77 7.98 -29.54
C ASN A 508 5.90 6.95 -28.40
N CYS A 509 5.17 7.14 -27.30
CA CYS A 509 5.11 6.16 -26.20
C CYS A 509 4.59 4.81 -26.71
N THR A 510 3.48 4.78 -27.44
CA THR A 510 2.95 3.55 -28.05
C THR A 510 3.96 2.90 -28.98
N LEU A 511 4.66 3.66 -29.82
CA LEU A 511 5.72 3.18 -30.71
C LEU A 511 6.87 2.54 -29.93
N ASP A 512 7.32 3.16 -28.84
CA ASP A 512 8.43 2.65 -28.02
C ASP A 512 8.03 1.36 -27.26
N ILE A 513 6.82 1.32 -26.72
CA ILE A 513 6.25 0.11 -26.12
C ILE A 513 6.19 -1.01 -27.17
N PHE A 514 5.71 -0.68 -28.37
CA PHE A 514 5.57 -1.64 -29.46
C PHE A 514 6.93 -2.23 -29.86
N LYS A 515 7.94 -1.38 -30.12
CA LYS A 515 9.28 -1.84 -30.52
C LYS A 515 9.96 -2.72 -29.47
N THR A 516 9.84 -2.38 -28.19
CA THR A 516 10.51 -3.14 -27.11
C THR A 516 9.86 -4.49 -26.78
N THR A 517 8.58 -4.64 -27.14
CA THR A 517 7.81 -5.86 -26.89
C THR A 517 7.84 -6.85 -28.07
N ILE A 518 8.42 -6.51 -29.22
CA ILE A 518 8.60 -7.48 -30.32
C ILE A 518 9.56 -8.59 -29.88
N PRO A 519 9.15 -9.88 -29.91
CA PRO A 519 9.96 -10.98 -29.42
C PRO A 519 10.97 -11.46 -30.49
N HIS A 520 11.89 -10.59 -30.92
CA HIS A 520 12.89 -10.90 -31.96
C HIS A 520 13.69 -12.18 -31.69
N ALA A 521 13.93 -12.51 -30.42
CA ALA A 521 14.63 -13.73 -30.04
C ALA A 521 13.93 -15.01 -30.53
N LEU A 522 12.62 -15.00 -30.83
CA LEU A 522 11.95 -16.16 -31.43
C LEU A 522 12.50 -16.51 -32.81
N LEU A 523 12.99 -15.54 -33.57
CA LEU A 523 13.57 -15.76 -34.90
C LEU A 523 15.04 -16.17 -34.84
N THR A 524 15.75 -15.77 -33.79
CA THR A 524 17.20 -15.97 -33.65
C THR A 524 17.59 -17.04 -32.63
N TRP A 525 16.63 -17.61 -31.89
CA TRP A 525 16.91 -18.60 -30.87
C TRP A 525 17.53 -19.86 -31.50
N CYS A 526 18.63 -20.33 -30.94
CA CYS A 526 19.26 -21.59 -31.29
C CYS A 526 19.51 -22.40 -30.02
N PRO A 527 19.45 -23.74 -30.08
CA PRO A 527 19.87 -24.58 -28.95
C PRO A 527 21.34 -24.28 -28.64
N THR A 528 21.69 -24.00 -27.37
CA THR A 528 23.09 -23.93 -26.97
C THR A 528 23.78 -25.23 -27.33
N CYS A 529 24.80 -25.14 -28.20
CA CYS A 529 25.58 -26.27 -28.69
C CYS A 529 26.21 -27.01 -27.50
N GLY A 530 25.66 -28.17 -27.15
CA GLY A 530 26.42 -29.23 -26.51
C GLY A 530 27.00 -30.08 -27.62
N ASP A 531 28.33 -30.15 -27.70
CA ASP A 531 29.12 -30.86 -28.71
C ASP A 531 28.46 -32.15 -29.23
N THR A 532 27.94 -32.12 -30.46
CA THR A 532 27.76 -33.34 -31.25
C THR A 532 29.06 -33.64 -31.96
N ALA A 533 29.85 -34.57 -31.44
CA ALA A 533 30.69 -35.38 -32.32
C ALA A 533 29.76 -36.28 -33.17
N PRO A 534 29.95 -36.37 -34.50
CA PRO A 534 29.16 -37.26 -35.34
C PRO A 534 29.62 -38.72 -35.12
N LEU A 535 28.69 -39.59 -34.70
CA LEU A 535 28.89 -41.04 -34.76
C LEU A 535 28.47 -41.56 -36.15
N PRO A 536 29.20 -42.55 -36.73
CA PRO A 536 29.01 -43.00 -38.10
C PRO A 536 27.74 -43.85 -38.29
N PRO A 537 27.26 -44.03 -39.53
CA PRO A 537 25.98 -44.64 -39.81
C PRO A 537 26.05 -46.17 -39.70
N SER A 538 25.03 -46.78 -39.08
CA SER A 538 24.74 -48.22 -39.20
C SER A 538 23.25 -48.43 -39.46
N PRO A 539 22.86 -49.52 -40.16
CA PRO A 539 21.82 -49.46 -41.18
C PRO A 539 20.41 -49.78 -40.68
N VAL A 540 19.45 -49.10 -41.32
CA VAL A 540 18.09 -49.53 -41.71
C VAL A 540 17.28 -50.37 -40.71
N SER A 541 16.26 -49.74 -40.13
CA SER A 541 14.93 -50.35 -40.03
C SER A 541 13.89 -49.28 -40.34
N GLU A 542 13.42 -49.28 -41.59
CA GLU A 542 12.27 -48.51 -42.03
C GLU A 542 11.02 -49.00 -41.28
N LYS A 543 10.39 -48.09 -40.54
CA LYS A 543 8.95 -48.14 -40.27
C LYS A 543 8.34 -46.83 -40.74
N PRO A 544 7.13 -46.86 -41.32
CA PRO A 544 6.62 -45.75 -42.10
C PRO A 544 6.34 -44.55 -41.20
N LEU A 545 6.75 -43.36 -41.65
CA LEU A 545 6.22 -42.11 -41.13
C LEU A 545 4.72 -42.08 -41.45
N ASP A 546 3.89 -42.39 -40.45
CA ASP A 546 2.47 -42.08 -40.52
C ASP A 546 2.28 -40.56 -40.47
N THR A 547 1.53 -40.10 -41.46
CA THR A 547 0.97 -38.77 -41.68
C THR A 547 0.14 -38.31 -40.49
N ILE A 548 0.77 -37.86 -39.41
CA ILE A 548 0.05 -37.19 -38.32
C ILE A 548 -0.01 -35.69 -38.66
N SER A 549 -1.22 -35.24 -39.03
CA SER A 549 -1.61 -33.83 -38.99
C SER A 549 -1.39 -33.29 -37.56
N GLN A 550 -0.20 -32.74 -37.31
CA GLN A 550 0.13 -32.12 -36.04
C GLN A 550 -0.53 -30.75 -35.98
N LYS A 551 -1.69 -30.68 -35.32
CA LYS A 551 -2.41 -29.42 -35.08
C LYS A 551 -1.48 -28.38 -34.45
N SER A 552 -1.18 -27.30 -35.19
CA SER A 552 -0.48 -26.14 -34.66
C SER A 552 -1.41 -25.33 -33.76
N VAL A 553 -0.91 -24.75 -32.67
CA VAL A 553 -1.74 -24.00 -31.72
C VAL A 553 -1.21 -22.58 -31.59
N ASP A 554 -2.10 -21.62 -31.76
CA ASP A 554 -1.80 -20.20 -31.65
C ASP A 554 -1.34 -19.85 -30.23
N ILE A 555 -0.19 -19.17 -30.12
CA ILE A 555 0.44 -18.81 -28.84
C ILE A 555 -0.56 -18.15 -27.88
N HIS A 556 -1.57 -17.46 -28.39
CA HIS A 556 -2.56 -16.73 -27.61
C HIS A 556 -3.72 -17.61 -27.07
N ASP A 557 -3.93 -18.84 -27.56
CA ASP A 557 -5.09 -19.68 -27.20
C ASP A 557 -4.91 -20.56 -25.94
N SER A 558 -3.71 -20.64 -25.36
CA SER A 558 -3.39 -21.63 -24.31
C SER A 558 -3.31 -21.05 -22.89
N ILE A 559 -3.70 -19.78 -22.69
CA ILE A 559 -3.41 -19.00 -21.47
C ILE A 559 -4.67 -18.74 -20.61
N GLN A 560 -5.86 -19.13 -21.08
CA GLN A 560 -7.07 -19.13 -20.24
C GLN A 560 -7.10 -20.35 -19.28
N LEU A 561 -6.93 -20.05 -17.99
CA LEU A 561 -7.26 -20.83 -16.79
C LEU A 561 -7.07 -22.36 -16.84
N ARG A 562 -6.01 -22.85 -16.17
CA ARG A 562 -6.17 -24.02 -15.29
C ARG A 562 -6.63 -23.53 -13.92
N SER A 563 -7.95 -23.46 -13.73
CA SER A 563 -8.54 -23.50 -12.39
C SER A 563 -8.10 -24.80 -11.73
N ALA A 564 -7.37 -24.68 -10.62
CA ALA A 564 -6.90 -25.82 -9.84
C ALA A 564 -8.00 -26.29 -8.89
N ASP A 565 -8.92 -27.10 -9.39
CA ASP A 565 -9.77 -27.97 -8.57
C ASP A 565 -9.49 -29.43 -8.96
N ASN A 566 -8.66 -30.10 -8.16
CA ASN A 566 -8.96 -31.45 -7.68
C ASN A 566 -7.91 -31.91 -6.67
N ARG A 567 -8.33 -31.90 -5.39
CA ARG A 567 -7.77 -32.75 -4.34
C ARG A 567 -8.11 -34.20 -4.69
N GLN A 568 -7.11 -35.04 -4.96
CA GLN A 568 -7.21 -36.48 -4.74
C GLN A 568 -5.85 -37.06 -4.31
N GLN A 569 -5.81 -37.39 -3.02
CA GLN A 569 -5.05 -38.45 -2.36
C GLN A 569 -4.26 -39.42 -3.27
N ALA A 570 -2.95 -39.47 -3.05
CA ALA A 570 -2.18 -40.70 -3.18
C ALA A 570 -1.07 -40.74 -2.13
N SER A 571 -1.05 -41.86 -1.42
CA SER A 571 -0.32 -42.24 -0.22
C SER A 571 1.19 -42.40 -0.39
N LEU A 572 1.93 -41.99 0.64
CA LEU A 572 3.36 -42.24 0.86
C LEU A 572 3.62 -43.73 1.14
N VAL A 573 4.53 -44.34 0.38
CA VAL A 573 5.31 -45.52 0.80
C VAL A 573 6.77 -45.28 0.39
N PRO A 574 7.76 -45.41 1.29
CA PRO A 574 9.16 -45.31 0.93
C PRO A 574 9.72 -46.70 0.59
N VAL A 575 10.33 -46.85 -0.59
CA VAL A 575 11.27 -47.94 -0.86
C VAL A 575 12.54 -47.35 -1.49
N SER A 576 13.63 -47.58 -0.78
CA SER A 576 15.02 -47.34 -1.14
C SER A 576 15.52 -48.31 -2.21
N THR A 577 16.29 -47.85 -3.21
CA THR A 577 17.61 -48.41 -3.57
C THR A 577 18.31 -47.62 -4.69
N VAL A 578 19.49 -47.13 -4.32
CA VAL A 578 20.74 -46.81 -5.05
C VAL A 578 20.79 -47.02 -6.58
N GLY A 579 21.11 -45.94 -7.31
CA GLY A 579 21.68 -45.99 -8.67
C GLY A 579 21.60 -44.64 -9.41
N GLU A 580 22.72 -44.17 -9.95
CA GLU A 580 22.91 -43.04 -10.89
C GLU A 580 23.15 -41.61 -10.34
N GLU A 581 24.39 -41.36 -9.88
CA GLU A 581 24.98 -40.02 -9.74
C GLU A 581 25.49 -39.41 -11.08
N VAL A 582 24.66 -39.38 -12.14
CA VAL A 582 25.07 -38.73 -13.43
C VAL A 582 24.12 -37.60 -13.89
N SER A 583 23.11 -37.24 -13.09
CA SER A 583 22.05 -36.30 -13.51
C SER A 583 22.06 -34.91 -12.85
N LYS A 584 23.18 -34.46 -12.26
CA LYS A 584 23.25 -33.15 -11.58
C LYS A 584 23.92 -32.00 -12.35
N ILE A 585 24.50 -32.25 -13.53
CA ILE A 585 25.16 -31.20 -14.34
C ILE A 585 24.25 -30.64 -15.46
N LYS A 586 23.13 -31.31 -15.80
CA LYS A 586 22.19 -30.85 -16.86
C LYS A 586 20.99 -30.01 -16.36
N SER A 587 20.79 -29.87 -15.05
CA SER A 587 19.61 -29.18 -14.50
C SER A 587 19.75 -27.65 -14.42
N THR A 588 20.98 -27.13 -14.38
CA THR A 588 21.25 -25.68 -14.30
C THR A 588 21.05 -24.94 -15.62
N ALA A 589 21.22 -25.59 -16.77
CA ALA A 589 21.01 -24.99 -18.10
C ALA A 589 19.53 -24.82 -18.49
N LYS A 590 18.61 -25.61 -17.89
CA LYS A 590 17.17 -25.56 -18.20
C LYS A 590 16.44 -24.38 -17.55
N PHE A 591 16.93 -23.90 -16.40
CA PHE A 591 16.29 -22.82 -15.64
C PHE A 591 16.33 -21.45 -16.37
N PRO A 592 17.46 -21.04 -16.98
CA PRO A 592 17.54 -19.82 -17.80
C PRO A 592 16.65 -19.87 -19.05
N GLU A 593 16.58 -21.02 -19.73
CA GLU A 593 15.76 -21.21 -20.92
C GLU A 593 14.25 -21.11 -20.61
N GLN A 594 13.81 -21.70 -19.49
CA GLN A 594 12.41 -21.59 -19.05
C GLN A 594 12.01 -20.15 -18.72
N LYS A 595 12.89 -19.39 -18.06
CA LYS A 595 12.65 -17.97 -17.78
C LYS A 595 12.59 -17.14 -19.08
N LEU A 596 13.49 -17.41 -20.03
CA LEU A 596 13.48 -16.77 -21.34
C LEU A 596 12.18 -17.08 -22.11
N PHE A 597 11.74 -18.33 -22.12
CA PHE A 597 10.51 -18.73 -22.80
C PHE A 597 9.27 -18.09 -22.18
N ALA A 598 9.20 -18.03 -20.85
CA ALA A 598 8.13 -17.31 -20.16
C ALA A 598 8.09 -15.82 -20.56
N ALA A 599 9.25 -15.13 -20.56
CA ALA A 599 9.33 -13.73 -20.98
C ALA A 599 8.92 -13.52 -22.44
N LEU A 600 9.30 -14.43 -23.34
CA LEU A 600 8.92 -14.36 -24.76
C LEU A 600 7.42 -14.61 -24.98
N LEU A 601 6.81 -15.51 -24.22
CA LEU A 601 5.35 -15.72 -24.26
C LEU A 601 4.60 -14.47 -23.82
N ILE A 602 5.05 -13.82 -22.73
CA ILE A 602 4.48 -12.54 -22.26
C ILE A 602 4.57 -11.49 -23.37
N LYS A 603 5.74 -11.35 -24.01
CA LYS A 603 5.92 -10.42 -25.13
C LYS A 603 4.95 -10.67 -26.29
N CYS A 604 4.70 -11.92 -26.66
CA CYS A 604 3.69 -12.24 -27.67
C CYS A 604 2.30 -11.77 -27.22
N VAL A 605 1.86 -12.12 -26.01
CA VAL A 605 0.54 -11.73 -25.48
C VAL A 605 0.37 -10.21 -25.48
N VAL A 606 1.38 -9.49 -24.97
CA VAL A 606 1.40 -8.03 -24.92
C VAL A 606 1.34 -7.41 -26.32
N GLN A 607 2.04 -7.98 -27.31
CA GLN A 607 1.96 -7.52 -28.71
C GLN A 607 0.55 -7.61 -29.29
N LEU A 608 -0.17 -8.72 -29.03
CA LEU A 608 -1.54 -8.86 -29.49
C LEU A 608 -2.48 -7.86 -28.79
N GLU A 609 -2.32 -7.64 -27.49
CA GLU A 609 -3.09 -6.64 -26.74
C GLU A 609 -2.80 -5.22 -27.25
N LEU A 610 -1.55 -4.88 -27.55
CA LEU A 610 -1.18 -3.57 -28.11
C LEU A 610 -1.82 -3.33 -29.48
N ILE A 611 -1.89 -4.37 -30.33
CA ILE A 611 -2.63 -4.29 -31.61
C ILE A 611 -4.10 -3.97 -31.35
N GLN A 612 -4.73 -4.67 -30.39
CA GLN A 612 -6.11 -4.41 -30.02
C GLN A 612 -6.30 -3.02 -29.40
N THR A 613 -5.32 -2.52 -28.65
CA THR A 613 -5.34 -1.16 -28.09
C THR A 613 -5.26 -0.09 -29.18
N ILE A 614 -4.41 -0.25 -30.19
CA ILE A 614 -4.39 0.68 -31.33
C ILE A 614 -5.75 0.64 -32.06
N ASP A 615 -6.30 -0.55 -32.29
CA ASP A 615 -7.61 -0.72 -32.93
C ASP A 615 -8.73 -0.03 -32.12
N ASN A 616 -8.75 -0.23 -30.80
CA ASN A 616 -9.72 0.37 -29.88
C ASN A 616 -9.56 1.89 -29.77
N ILE A 617 -8.33 2.41 -29.72
CA ILE A 617 -8.08 3.86 -29.67
C ILE A 617 -8.59 4.52 -30.97
N VAL A 618 -8.25 3.96 -32.12
CA VAL A 618 -8.58 4.57 -33.42
C VAL A 618 -10.06 4.43 -33.75
N PHE A 619 -10.66 3.25 -33.53
CA PHE A 619 -12.01 2.91 -33.99
C PHE A 619 -13.06 2.77 -32.89
N PHE A 620 -12.69 2.94 -31.62
CA PHE A 620 -13.49 2.64 -30.43
C PHE A 620 -13.65 1.12 -30.17
N PRO A 621 -13.70 0.68 -28.88
CA PRO A 621 -13.84 -0.73 -28.54
C PRO A 621 -15.03 -1.42 -29.20
N ALA A 622 -14.80 -2.66 -29.66
CA ALA A 622 -15.77 -3.54 -30.32
C ALA A 622 -16.29 -3.09 -31.70
N THR A 623 -15.99 -1.88 -32.18
CA THR A 623 -16.43 -1.40 -33.50
C THR A 623 -15.89 -2.27 -34.63
N SER A 624 -14.59 -2.58 -34.63
CA SER A 624 -13.96 -3.41 -35.67
C SER A 624 -14.53 -4.83 -35.72
N LYS A 625 -14.83 -5.43 -34.56
CA LYS A 625 -15.42 -6.78 -34.48
C LYS A 625 -16.86 -6.79 -35.00
N LYS A 626 -17.62 -5.74 -34.69
CA LYS A 626 -18.96 -5.54 -35.24
C LYS A 626 -18.92 -5.36 -36.75
N GLU A 627 -17.98 -4.57 -37.26
CA GLU A 627 -17.76 -4.41 -38.71
C GLU A 627 -17.43 -5.75 -39.40
N ASP A 628 -16.55 -6.57 -38.81
CA ASP A 628 -16.21 -7.88 -39.38
C ASP A 628 -17.43 -8.81 -39.44
N ALA A 629 -18.26 -8.83 -38.38
CA ALA A 629 -19.49 -9.61 -38.34
C ALA A 629 -20.53 -9.11 -39.35
N GLU A 630 -20.65 -7.80 -39.54
CA GLU A 630 -21.53 -7.18 -40.54
C GLU A 630 -21.07 -7.49 -41.96
N ASN A 631 -19.76 -7.42 -42.24
CA ASN A 631 -19.19 -7.78 -43.53
C ASN A 631 -19.43 -9.26 -43.87
N LEU A 632 -19.27 -10.15 -42.90
CA LEU A 632 -19.56 -11.58 -43.06
C LEU A 632 -21.06 -11.82 -43.32
N ALA A 633 -21.94 -11.19 -42.54
CA ALA A 633 -23.40 -11.29 -42.74
C ALA A 633 -23.86 -10.69 -44.09
N ALA A 634 -23.18 -9.65 -44.59
CA ALA A 634 -23.45 -9.07 -45.91
C ALA A 634 -22.96 -9.96 -47.06
N ALA A 635 -21.87 -10.71 -46.85
CA ALA A 635 -21.41 -11.72 -47.78
C ALA A 635 -22.38 -12.91 -47.86
N GLN A 636 -22.97 -13.31 -46.72
CA GLN A 636 -23.96 -14.40 -46.65
C GLN A 636 -25.31 -14.09 -47.30
N ARG A 637 -25.76 -12.83 -47.23
CA ARG A 637 -27.09 -12.44 -47.76
C ARG A 637 -27.17 -12.38 -49.29
N ASP A 638 -26.05 -12.55 -50.01
CA ASP A 638 -25.90 -12.34 -51.46
C ASP A 638 -26.60 -11.08 -52.05
N ALA A 639 -26.88 -10.08 -51.21
CA ALA A 639 -27.61 -8.89 -51.62
C ALA A 639 -26.72 -8.02 -52.54
N VAL A 640 -27.26 -7.69 -53.71
CA VAL A 640 -26.62 -6.89 -54.77
C VAL A 640 -26.69 -5.38 -54.46
N ASP A 641 -27.29 -4.99 -53.34
CA ASP A 641 -27.40 -3.58 -52.94
C ASP A 641 -26.06 -3.04 -52.46
N PHE A 642 -25.57 -2.03 -53.20
CA PHE A 642 -24.33 -1.31 -52.94
C PHE A 642 -24.37 -0.44 -51.67
N ASP A 643 -25.54 -0.28 -51.04
CA ASP A 643 -25.78 0.73 -50.01
C ASP A 643 -26.07 0.11 -48.64
N VAL A 644 -25.11 -0.64 -48.09
CA VAL A 644 -25.03 -0.80 -46.63
C VAL A 644 -24.35 0.44 -46.09
N ARG A 645 -25.12 1.50 -45.83
CA ARG A 645 -24.70 2.61 -44.97
C ARG A 645 -24.41 2.05 -43.59
N VAL A 646 -23.15 1.72 -43.36
CA VAL A 646 -22.63 1.59 -42.00
C VAL A 646 -22.55 3.02 -41.50
N ASP A 647 -23.54 3.43 -40.70
CA ASP A 647 -23.41 4.60 -39.84
C ASP A 647 -22.21 4.35 -38.90
N THR A 648 -20.99 4.60 -39.39
CA THR A 648 -19.81 4.72 -38.54
C THR A 648 -20.00 6.00 -37.75
N GLN A 649 -20.77 5.94 -36.67
CA GLN A 649 -20.71 6.95 -35.64
C GLN A 649 -19.24 7.08 -35.25
N ASP A 650 -18.72 8.31 -35.33
CA ASP A 650 -17.33 8.68 -35.07
C ASP A 650 -16.97 8.53 -33.57
N GLN A 651 -17.10 7.34 -33.02
CA GLN A 651 -16.88 7.08 -31.59
C GLN A 651 -15.38 6.93 -31.23
N GLY A 652 -14.49 6.79 -32.21
CA GLY A 652 -13.04 6.59 -32.00
C GLY A 652 -12.20 7.86 -32.12
N MET A 653 -10.94 7.78 -31.71
CA MET A 653 -10.01 8.94 -31.67
C MET A 653 -9.42 9.30 -33.04
N TYR A 654 -9.83 8.61 -34.11
CA TYR A 654 -9.37 8.85 -35.48
C TYR A 654 -9.43 10.32 -35.93
N ARG A 655 -10.45 11.10 -35.52
CA ARG A 655 -10.60 12.51 -35.95
C ARG A 655 -9.60 13.46 -35.29
N PHE A 656 -9.06 13.10 -34.13
CA PHE A 656 -8.10 13.91 -33.38
C PHE A 656 -6.64 13.66 -33.79
N LEU A 657 -6.39 12.56 -34.51
CA LEU A 657 -5.06 12.17 -34.97
C LEU A 657 -4.70 12.79 -36.32
N THR A 658 -3.47 13.28 -36.46
CA THR A 658 -2.95 13.74 -37.76
C THR A 658 -2.62 12.56 -38.68
N SER A 659 -2.50 12.81 -39.99
CA SER A 659 -2.06 11.77 -40.95
C SER A 659 -0.69 11.20 -40.59
N GLN A 660 0.24 12.02 -40.08
CA GLN A 660 1.57 11.56 -39.65
C GLN A 660 1.49 10.65 -38.42
N GLN A 661 0.65 10.98 -37.45
CA GLN A 661 0.42 10.14 -36.26
C GLN A 661 -0.22 8.80 -36.64
N LEU A 662 -1.18 8.80 -37.57
CA LEU A 662 -1.77 7.56 -38.09
C LEU A 662 -0.74 6.71 -38.84
N PHE A 663 0.16 7.32 -39.62
CA PHE A 663 1.24 6.57 -40.27
C PHE A 663 2.22 5.97 -39.27
N LYS A 664 2.55 6.67 -38.17
CA LYS A 664 3.37 6.09 -37.08
C LYS A 664 2.72 4.83 -36.51
N LEU A 665 1.42 4.87 -36.20
CA LEU A 665 0.69 3.70 -35.69
C LEU A 665 0.59 2.58 -36.72
N LEU A 666 0.37 2.92 -37.99
CA LEU A 666 0.37 1.97 -39.10
C LEU A 666 1.72 1.26 -39.23
N ASP A 667 2.83 1.99 -39.15
CA ASP A 667 4.17 1.42 -39.30
C ASP A 667 4.46 0.39 -38.20
N CYS A 668 4.02 0.64 -36.95
CA CYS A 668 4.05 -0.36 -35.86
C CYS A 668 3.30 -1.64 -36.23
N LEU A 669 2.04 -1.49 -36.65
CA LEU A 669 1.17 -2.63 -36.99
C LEU A 669 1.77 -3.47 -38.11
N LEU A 670 2.29 -2.82 -39.16
CA LEU A 670 2.93 -3.51 -40.28
C LEU A 670 4.26 -4.17 -39.87
N GLU A 671 5.01 -3.59 -38.93
CA GLU A 671 6.21 -4.23 -38.38
C GLU A 671 5.88 -5.51 -37.61
N SER A 672 4.85 -5.49 -36.75
CA SER A 672 4.37 -6.71 -36.07
C SER A 672 3.86 -7.75 -37.07
N HIS A 673 3.14 -7.32 -38.11
CA HIS A 673 2.69 -8.23 -39.18
C HIS A 673 3.89 -8.91 -39.86
N ARG A 674 4.90 -8.14 -40.29
CA ARG A 674 6.11 -8.67 -40.93
C ARG A 674 6.84 -9.66 -40.03
N PHE A 675 6.96 -9.35 -38.74
CA PHE A 675 7.57 -10.25 -37.77
C PHE A 675 6.78 -11.56 -37.63
N ALA A 676 5.46 -11.50 -37.43
CA ALA A 676 4.62 -12.67 -37.28
C ALA A 676 4.61 -13.54 -38.55
N LYS A 677 4.55 -12.91 -39.73
CA LYS A 677 4.69 -13.55 -41.05
C LYS A 677 6.03 -14.28 -41.18
N ALA A 678 7.13 -13.63 -40.83
CA ALA A 678 8.47 -14.23 -40.88
C ALA A 678 8.58 -15.45 -39.95
N PHE A 679 8.01 -15.35 -38.74
CA PHE A 679 7.98 -16.46 -37.79
C PHE A 679 7.12 -17.62 -38.28
N ASN A 680 5.90 -17.35 -38.75
CA ASN A 680 4.95 -18.37 -39.18
C ASN A 680 5.45 -19.13 -40.41
N SER A 681 6.14 -18.43 -41.32
CA SER A 681 6.75 -19.00 -42.53
C SER A 681 8.02 -19.81 -42.26
N ASN A 682 8.72 -19.55 -41.15
CA ASN A 682 9.94 -20.28 -40.79
C ASN A 682 9.61 -21.61 -40.07
N ASN A 683 9.37 -22.64 -40.88
CA ASN A 683 8.99 -23.96 -40.38
C ASN A 683 10.09 -24.63 -39.52
N GLU A 684 11.36 -24.36 -39.82
CA GLU A 684 12.53 -24.88 -39.10
C GLU A 684 12.62 -24.29 -37.70
N GLN A 685 12.57 -22.96 -37.60
CA GLN A 685 12.64 -22.24 -36.32
C GLN A 685 11.49 -22.63 -35.37
N ARG A 686 10.27 -22.73 -35.91
CA ARG A 686 9.10 -23.19 -35.14
C ARG A 686 9.27 -24.64 -34.64
N THR A 687 9.95 -25.49 -35.41
CA THR A 687 10.26 -26.87 -35.01
C THR A 687 11.34 -26.90 -33.93
N ALA A 688 12.36 -26.05 -34.04
CA ALA A 688 13.42 -25.92 -33.05
C ALA A 688 12.87 -25.48 -31.69
N LEU A 689 12.03 -24.44 -31.65
CA LEU A 689 11.36 -23.97 -30.43
C LEU A 689 10.40 -25.01 -29.84
N TRP A 690 9.68 -25.74 -30.69
CA TRP A 690 8.81 -26.83 -30.24
C TRP A 690 9.61 -27.94 -29.57
N LYS A 691 10.71 -28.38 -30.18
CA LYS A 691 11.63 -29.39 -29.59
C LYS A 691 12.26 -28.91 -28.28
N ALA A 692 12.49 -27.60 -28.16
CA ALA A 692 12.99 -26.98 -26.93
C ALA A 692 11.93 -26.87 -25.82
N GLY A 693 10.65 -27.13 -26.11
CA GLY A 693 9.57 -27.09 -25.14
C GLY A 693 8.96 -25.69 -24.94
N PHE A 694 9.18 -24.74 -25.86
CA PHE A 694 8.66 -23.36 -25.77
C PHE A 694 7.14 -23.28 -25.51
N LYS A 695 6.35 -24.22 -26.07
CA LYS A 695 4.89 -24.25 -25.92
C LYS A 695 4.31 -25.68 -25.84
N GLY A 696 4.90 -26.51 -25.00
CA GLY A 696 4.37 -27.85 -24.69
C GLY A 696 4.23 -28.77 -25.92
N LYS A 697 3.11 -29.49 -26.02
CA LYS A 697 2.92 -30.62 -26.97
C LYS A 697 2.70 -30.23 -28.44
N SER A 698 2.59 -28.95 -28.78
CA SER A 698 2.20 -28.50 -30.13
C SER A 698 3.11 -27.42 -30.69
N LYS A 699 3.18 -27.34 -32.02
CA LYS A 699 4.01 -26.37 -32.73
C LYS A 699 3.44 -24.95 -32.56
N PRO A 700 4.25 -23.98 -32.08
CA PRO A 700 3.78 -22.61 -31.87
C PRO A 700 3.49 -21.90 -33.20
N ASN A 701 2.52 -20.98 -33.20
CA ASN A 701 2.27 -20.02 -34.29
C ASN A 701 1.77 -18.68 -33.72
N LEU A 702 1.84 -17.63 -34.54
CA LEU A 702 1.41 -16.26 -34.25
C LEU A 702 0.32 -15.81 -35.25
N LEU A 703 -0.62 -16.70 -35.59
CA LEU A 703 -1.60 -16.43 -36.66
C LEU A 703 -2.51 -15.26 -36.30
N LYS A 704 -3.00 -15.18 -35.06
CA LYS A 704 -3.82 -14.06 -34.60
C LYS A 704 -3.05 -12.74 -34.62
N GLN A 705 -1.78 -12.72 -34.21
CA GLN A 705 -0.94 -11.51 -34.29
C GLN A 705 -0.75 -11.08 -35.75
N GLU A 706 -0.48 -12.02 -36.65
CA GLU A 706 -0.30 -11.78 -38.09
C GLU A 706 -1.56 -11.18 -38.74
N THR A 707 -2.73 -11.77 -38.50
CA THR A 707 -3.98 -11.36 -39.14
C THR A 707 -4.57 -10.10 -38.51
N SER A 708 -4.51 -9.97 -37.18
CA SER A 708 -5.11 -8.81 -36.47
C SER A 708 -4.33 -7.52 -36.72
N SER A 709 -2.99 -7.59 -36.74
CA SER A 709 -2.15 -6.41 -37.05
C SER A 709 -2.38 -5.89 -38.46
N LEU A 710 -2.46 -6.79 -39.45
CA LEU A 710 -2.74 -6.42 -40.83
C LEU A 710 -4.18 -5.93 -41.00
N ALA A 711 -5.17 -6.55 -40.36
CA ALA A 711 -6.55 -6.09 -40.40
C ALA A 711 -6.68 -4.66 -39.86
N CYS A 712 -6.09 -4.37 -38.71
CA CYS A 712 -6.08 -3.03 -38.13
C CYS A 712 -5.38 -2.01 -39.06
N GLY A 713 -4.22 -2.36 -39.62
CA GLY A 713 -3.49 -1.52 -40.56
C GLY A 713 -4.30 -1.22 -41.84
N LEU A 714 -4.99 -2.22 -42.38
CA LEU A 714 -5.89 -2.04 -43.52
C LEU A 714 -7.08 -1.15 -43.18
N ARG A 715 -7.69 -1.28 -42.00
CA ARG A 715 -8.79 -0.38 -41.57
C ARG A 715 -8.32 1.07 -41.51
N ILE A 716 -7.13 1.34 -40.97
CA ILE A 716 -6.54 2.69 -40.94
C ILE A 716 -6.35 3.22 -42.37
N LEU A 717 -5.70 2.46 -43.25
CA LEU A 717 -5.45 2.86 -44.62
C LEU A 717 -6.75 3.11 -45.40
N PHE A 718 -7.73 2.19 -45.34
CA PHE A 718 -9.02 2.38 -46.03
C PHE A 718 -9.82 3.54 -45.46
N ARG A 719 -9.80 3.76 -44.14
CA ARG A 719 -10.46 4.92 -43.51
C ARG A 719 -9.81 6.23 -43.97
N MET A 720 -8.49 6.32 -43.95
CA MET A 720 -7.75 7.49 -44.47
C MET A 720 -8.01 7.74 -45.95
N TYR A 721 -8.11 6.67 -46.73
CA TYR A 721 -8.37 6.78 -48.16
C TYR A 721 -9.79 7.27 -48.44
N MET A 722 -10.80 6.79 -47.70
CA MET A 722 -12.19 7.22 -47.86
C MET A 722 -12.52 8.58 -47.26
N ASP A 723 -11.61 9.17 -46.48
CA ASP A 723 -11.82 10.42 -45.76
C ASP A 723 -11.40 11.65 -46.57
N GLU A 724 -12.39 12.49 -46.90
CA GLU A 724 -12.21 13.74 -47.65
C GLU A 724 -11.40 14.80 -46.91
N SER A 725 -11.33 14.75 -45.57
CA SER A 725 -10.50 15.68 -44.80
C SER A 725 -8.99 15.43 -44.97
N ARG A 726 -8.59 14.28 -45.51
CA ARG A 726 -7.20 13.83 -45.62
C ARG A 726 -6.70 13.70 -47.06
N VAL A 727 -7.26 14.47 -47.99
CA VAL A 727 -6.89 14.48 -49.42
C VAL A 727 -5.38 14.62 -49.65
N SER A 728 -4.70 15.44 -48.84
CA SER A 728 -3.25 15.67 -48.95
C SER A 728 -2.41 14.40 -48.74
N ALA A 729 -2.93 13.40 -48.02
CA ALA A 729 -2.25 12.15 -47.76
C ALA A 729 -2.69 11.01 -48.70
N TRP A 730 -3.68 11.23 -49.59
CA TRP A 730 -4.27 10.15 -50.39
C TRP A 730 -3.27 9.46 -51.32
N GLU A 731 -2.34 10.18 -51.92
CA GLU A 731 -1.34 9.59 -52.81
C GLU A 731 -0.43 8.62 -52.05
N GLU A 732 0.05 9.03 -50.88
CA GLU A 732 0.86 8.18 -50.00
C GLU A 732 0.05 6.98 -49.47
N VAL A 733 -1.19 7.21 -49.04
CA VAL A 733 -2.11 6.14 -48.60
C VAL A 733 -2.36 5.14 -49.73
N GLN A 734 -2.60 5.61 -50.95
CA GLN A 734 -2.85 4.75 -52.11
C GLN A 734 -1.63 3.87 -52.42
N GLN A 735 -0.42 4.45 -52.45
CA GLN A 735 0.81 3.69 -52.68
C GLN A 735 1.03 2.62 -51.59
N ARG A 736 0.88 3.00 -50.32
CA ARG A 736 1.00 2.06 -49.18
C ARG A 736 -0.05 0.96 -49.25
N LEU A 737 -1.31 1.30 -49.56
CA LEU A 737 -2.41 0.34 -49.67
C LEU A 737 -2.21 -0.65 -50.82
N LEU A 738 -1.77 -0.18 -51.99
CA LEU A 738 -1.42 -1.05 -53.13
C LEU A 738 -0.33 -2.05 -52.76
N ASN A 739 0.74 -1.58 -52.14
CA ASN A 739 1.88 -2.42 -51.74
C ASN A 739 1.46 -3.46 -50.68
N VAL A 740 0.80 -3.02 -49.61
CA VAL A 740 0.39 -3.89 -48.50
C VAL A 740 -0.61 -4.95 -48.95
N CYS A 741 -1.64 -4.57 -49.71
CA CYS A 741 -2.62 -5.53 -50.21
C CYS A 741 -2.01 -6.50 -51.23
N SER A 742 -1.14 -6.03 -52.14
CA SER A 742 -0.48 -6.91 -53.09
C SER A 742 0.41 -7.93 -52.37
N GLU A 743 1.22 -7.48 -51.41
CA GLU A 743 2.07 -8.38 -50.62
C GLU A 743 1.23 -9.39 -49.82
N ALA A 744 0.10 -8.96 -49.26
CA ALA A 744 -0.81 -9.82 -48.53
C ALA A 744 -1.45 -10.90 -49.43
N LEU A 745 -1.94 -10.53 -50.62
CA LEU A 745 -2.50 -11.48 -51.58
C LEU A 745 -1.44 -12.45 -52.10
N SER A 746 -0.26 -11.95 -52.48
CA SER A 746 0.86 -12.79 -52.90
C SER A 746 1.28 -13.76 -51.79
N TYR A 747 1.29 -13.31 -50.54
CA TYR A 747 1.58 -14.18 -49.41
C TYR A 747 0.51 -15.26 -49.21
N PHE A 748 -0.78 -14.90 -49.28
CA PHE A 748 -1.88 -15.87 -49.19
C PHE A 748 -1.76 -17.00 -50.22
N LEU A 749 -1.37 -16.67 -51.46
CA LEU A 749 -1.13 -17.66 -52.53
C LEU A 749 -0.01 -18.66 -52.18
N THR A 750 0.97 -18.25 -51.38
CA THR A 750 2.10 -19.10 -50.97
C THR A 750 1.79 -20.01 -49.77
N LEU A 751 0.68 -19.76 -49.06
CA LEU A 751 0.30 -20.54 -47.89
C LEU A 751 -0.09 -21.96 -48.28
N THR A 752 0.53 -22.96 -47.68
CA THR A 752 0.24 -24.39 -47.94
C THR A 752 -0.69 -25.03 -46.92
N SER A 753 -0.79 -24.45 -45.71
CA SER A 753 -1.62 -24.97 -44.63
C SER A 753 -3.07 -24.48 -44.74
N GLU A 754 -4.02 -25.41 -44.77
CA GLU A 754 -5.46 -25.11 -44.76
C GLU A 754 -5.87 -24.28 -43.54
N SER A 755 -5.38 -24.64 -42.34
CA SER A 755 -5.64 -23.88 -41.11
C SER A 755 -5.10 -22.44 -41.13
N HIS A 756 -3.99 -22.20 -41.85
CA HIS A 756 -3.44 -20.85 -42.02
C HIS A 756 -4.30 -20.05 -43.00
N ARG A 757 -4.74 -20.66 -44.10
CA ARG A 757 -5.67 -20.02 -45.04
C ARG A 757 -7.01 -19.69 -44.40
N GLU A 758 -7.55 -20.59 -43.57
CA GLU A 758 -8.79 -20.36 -42.83
C GLU A 758 -8.69 -19.12 -41.93
N ALA A 759 -7.57 -18.94 -41.22
CA ALA A 759 -7.32 -17.76 -40.38
C ALA A 759 -7.30 -16.43 -41.18
N TRP A 760 -6.97 -16.49 -42.48
CA TRP A 760 -6.92 -15.33 -43.39
C TRP A 760 -8.28 -14.95 -44.00
N THR A 761 -9.30 -15.79 -43.84
CA THR A 761 -10.62 -15.59 -44.46
C THR A 761 -11.23 -14.23 -44.13
N ASN A 762 -11.28 -13.85 -42.85
CA ASN A 762 -11.84 -12.57 -42.42
C ASN A 762 -11.04 -11.37 -42.94
N LEU A 763 -9.73 -11.53 -43.07
CA LEU A 763 -8.86 -10.49 -43.61
C LEU A 763 -9.14 -10.27 -45.11
N LEU A 764 -9.32 -11.34 -45.89
CA LEU A 764 -9.68 -11.25 -47.30
C LEU A 764 -11.08 -10.67 -47.50
N LEU A 765 -12.04 -11.03 -46.65
CA LEU A 765 -13.38 -10.44 -46.64
C LEU A 765 -13.32 -8.93 -46.36
N LEU A 766 -12.57 -8.50 -45.34
CA LEU A 766 -12.35 -7.09 -45.03
C LEU A 766 -11.75 -6.36 -46.24
N PHE A 767 -10.65 -6.89 -46.79
CA PHE A 767 -9.97 -6.33 -47.95
C PHE A 767 -10.92 -6.15 -49.15
N LEU A 768 -11.56 -7.23 -49.62
CA LEU A 768 -12.41 -7.18 -50.81
C LEU A 768 -13.62 -6.28 -50.59
N THR A 769 -14.23 -6.32 -49.40
CA THR A 769 -15.40 -5.48 -49.08
C THR A 769 -15.03 -4.01 -49.05
N LYS A 770 -13.88 -3.64 -48.49
CA LYS A 770 -13.42 -2.25 -48.47
C LYS A 770 -13.03 -1.75 -49.86
N VAL A 771 -12.34 -2.55 -50.67
CA VAL A 771 -12.04 -2.18 -52.07
C VAL A 771 -13.34 -2.01 -52.86
N LEU A 772 -14.36 -2.84 -52.63
CA LEU A 772 -15.67 -2.68 -53.25
C LEU A 772 -16.43 -1.39 -52.84
N LYS A 773 -16.02 -0.70 -51.78
CA LYS A 773 -16.64 0.55 -51.31
C LYS A 773 -15.91 1.82 -51.76
N ILE A 774 -14.69 1.73 -52.31
CA ILE A 774 -13.96 2.93 -52.79
C ILE A 774 -14.56 3.48 -54.09
N SER A 775 -14.33 4.75 -54.40
CA SER A 775 -14.85 5.40 -55.62
C SER A 775 -14.31 4.78 -56.91
N ASP A 776 -15.05 4.90 -58.03
CA ASP A 776 -14.73 4.20 -59.28
C ASP A 776 -13.34 4.49 -59.83
N ASN A 777 -12.89 5.75 -59.79
CA ASN A 777 -11.56 6.13 -60.27
C ASN A 777 -10.45 5.42 -59.48
N ARG A 778 -10.63 5.28 -58.17
CA ARG A 778 -9.69 4.60 -57.29
C ARG A 778 -9.80 3.09 -57.43
N PHE A 779 -11.03 2.59 -57.58
CA PHE A 779 -11.30 1.18 -57.84
C PHE A 779 -10.57 0.71 -59.10
N LYS A 780 -10.52 1.50 -60.17
CA LYS A 780 -9.72 1.17 -61.37
C LYS A 780 -8.25 0.90 -61.03
N ALA A 781 -7.60 1.80 -60.29
CA ALA A 781 -6.20 1.64 -59.92
C ALA A 781 -5.95 0.36 -59.09
N HIS A 782 -6.79 0.10 -58.09
CA HIS A 782 -6.69 -1.11 -57.25
C HIS A 782 -7.03 -2.38 -58.02
N ALA A 783 -8.08 -2.36 -58.84
CA ALA A 783 -8.50 -3.50 -59.62
C ALA A 783 -7.43 -3.92 -60.63
N SER A 784 -6.83 -2.96 -61.35
CA SER A 784 -5.74 -3.25 -62.30
C SER A 784 -4.53 -3.89 -61.62
N PHE A 785 -4.24 -3.54 -60.36
CA PHE A 785 -3.09 -4.08 -59.63
C PHE A 785 -3.36 -5.47 -59.05
N TYR A 786 -4.58 -5.71 -58.54
CA TYR A 786 -4.92 -6.96 -57.84
C TYR A 786 -5.47 -8.05 -58.76
N TYR A 787 -5.92 -7.71 -59.97
CA TYR A 787 -6.62 -8.63 -60.87
C TYR A 787 -5.91 -9.98 -61.09
N PRO A 788 -4.59 -10.03 -61.43
CA PRO A 788 -3.92 -11.31 -61.63
C PRO A 788 -3.90 -12.17 -60.36
N LEU A 789 -3.65 -11.56 -59.20
CA LEU A 789 -3.60 -12.26 -57.91
C LEU A 789 -4.98 -12.81 -57.52
N LEU A 790 -6.05 -12.06 -57.80
CA LEU A 790 -7.42 -12.47 -57.52
C LEU A 790 -7.88 -13.62 -58.43
N CYS A 791 -7.40 -13.67 -59.68
CA CYS A 791 -7.62 -14.82 -60.56
C CYS A 791 -6.94 -16.08 -60.02
N GLU A 792 -5.70 -15.99 -59.54
CA GLU A 792 -5.02 -17.12 -58.90
C GLU A 792 -5.74 -17.59 -57.63
N ILE A 793 -6.30 -16.67 -56.84
CA ILE A 793 -7.08 -17.00 -55.63
C ILE A 793 -8.30 -17.89 -55.95
N MET A 794 -8.90 -17.78 -57.14
CA MET A 794 -10.03 -18.62 -57.55
C MET A 794 -9.68 -20.11 -57.68
N GLN A 795 -8.40 -20.45 -57.80
CA GLN A 795 -7.96 -21.84 -57.90
C GLN A 795 -8.04 -22.59 -56.56
N PHE A 796 -8.22 -21.86 -55.45
CA PHE A 796 -8.36 -22.46 -54.11
C PHE A 796 -9.81 -22.73 -53.74
N ASP A 797 -10.02 -23.68 -52.81
CA ASP A 797 -11.33 -23.93 -52.22
C ASP A 797 -11.66 -22.84 -51.19
N LEU A 798 -12.38 -21.80 -51.64
CA LEU A 798 -12.79 -20.66 -50.82
C LEU A 798 -14.16 -20.90 -50.18
N ILE A 799 -14.42 -20.33 -49.01
CA ILE A 799 -15.77 -20.38 -48.42
C ILE A 799 -16.79 -19.63 -49.30
N PRO A 800 -18.08 -20.00 -49.27
CA PRO A 800 -19.13 -19.37 -50.09
C PRO A 800 -19.16 -17.84 -50.00
N GLU A 801 -18.97 -17.30 -48.81
CA GLU A 801 -18.94 -15.86 -48.52
C GLU A 801 -17.83 -15.15 -49.31
N LEU A 802 -16.63 -15.73 -49.34
CA LEU A 802 -15.49 -15.15 -50.04
C LEU A 802 -15.68 -15.23 -51.56
N ARG A 803 -16.26 -16.33 -52.06
CA ARG A 803 -16.65 -16.46 -53.48
C ARG A 803 -17.68 -15.41 -53.87
N ALA A 804 -18.67 -15.13 -53.02
CA ALA A 804 -19.71 -14.13 -53.28
C ALA A 804 -19.11 -12.73 -53.40
N VAL A 805 -18.24 -12.32 -52.46
CA VAL A 805 -17.58 -11.00 -52.52
C VAL A 805 -16.62 -10.90 -53.73
N LEU A 806 -15.89 -11.97 -54.04
CA LEU A 806 -15.00 -12.03 -55.20
C LEU A 806 -15.78 -11.92 -56.52
N ARG A 807 -16.95 -12.57 -56.61
CA ARG A 807 -17.88 -12.41 -57.74
C ARG A 807 -18.32 -10.94 -57.90
N ARG A 808 -18.70 -10.26 -56.81
CA ARG A 808 -19.06 -8.84 -56.85
C ARG A 808 -17.91 -7.97 -57.35
N PHE A 809 -16.68 -8.28 -56.95
CA PHE A 809 -15.48 -7.58 -57.43
C PHE A 809 -15.34 -7.68 -58.95
N PHE A 810 -15.46 -8.88 -59.53
CA PHE A 810 -15.38 -9.07 -60.98
C PHE A 810 -16.54 -8.43 -61.74
N LEU A 811 -17.77 -8.48 -61.20
CA LEU A 811 -18.92 -7.78 -61.78
C LEU A 811 -18.70 -6.27 -61.78
N ARG A 812 -18.14 -5.70 -60.70
CA ARG A 812 -17.81 -4.28 -60.62
C ARG A 812 -16.73 -3.88 -61.62
N ILE A 813 -15.72 -4.73 -61.86
CA ILE A 813 -14.75 -4.51 -62.96
C ILE A 813 -15.49 -4.39 -64.29
N GLY A 814 -16.45 -5.29 -64.54
CA GLY A 814 -17.27 -5.27 -65.75
C GLY A 814 -17.93 -3.92 -66.01
N VAL A 815 -18.55 -3.33 -64.98
CA VAL A 815 -19.22 -2.03 -65.06
C VAL A 815 -18.22 -0.87 -65.15
N VAL A 816 -17.23 -0.82 -64.24
CA VAL A 816 -16.31 0.33 -64.09
C VAL A 816 -15.34 0.46 -65.28
N PHE A 817 -14.91 -0.65 -65.87
CA PHE A 817 -14.07 -0.68 -67.08
C PHE A 817 -14.89 -0.76 -68.37
N GLN A 818 -16.23 -0.70 -68.30
CA GLN A 818 -17.13 -0.75 -69.45
C GLN A 818 -16.98 -2.02 -70.31
N ILE A 819 -16.70 -3.16 -69.66
CA ILE A 819 -16.61 -4.49 -70.29
C ILE A 819 -18.02 -5.10 -70.40
N SER A 820 -18.94 -4.79 -69.47
CA SER A 820 -20.34 -5.24 -69.47
C SER A 820 -21.28 -4.09 -69.10
N GLN A 821 -22.47 -4.03 -69.70
CA GLN A 821 -23.49 -3.05 -69.31
C GLN A 821 -24.03 -3.38 -67.91
N PRO A 822 -24.35 -2.37 -67.08
CA PRO A 822 -25.04 -2.62 -65.81
C PRO A 822 -26.36 -3.33 -66.11
N PRO A 823 -26.79 -4.31 -65.28
CA PRO A 823 -28.08 -4.94 -65.47
C PRO A 823 -29.16 -3.84 -65.51
N GLU A 824 -29.92 -3.78 -66.60
CA GLU A 824 -31.05 -2.87 -66.73
C GLU A 824 -31.97 -3.11 -65.53
N GLN A 825 -32.09 -2.12 -64.65
CA GLN A 825 -33.22 -2.07 -63.72
C GLN A 825 -34.46 -2.01 -64.60
N GLU A 826 -35.31 -3.04 -64.54
CA GLU A 826 -36.68 -3.03 -65.05
C GLU A 826 -37.48 -1.92 -64.33
N LEU A 827 -37.25 -0.66 -64.70
CA LEU A 827 -38.15 0.45 -64.44
C LEU A 827 -39.06 0.55 -65.64
N GLY A 828 -40.27 0.03 -65.45
CA GLY A 828 -41.32 -0.07 -66.47
C GLY A 828 -41.51 1.21 -67.27
N ILE A 829 -41.18 1.13 -68.55
CA ILE A 829 -41.73 2.01 -69.59
C ILE A 829 -42.18 1.10 -70.73
N ASN A 830 -43.49 0.82 -70.75
CA ASN A 830 -44.38 0.31 -71.82
C ASN A 830 -45.40 -0.65 -71.19
N LYS A 831 -46.73 -0.49 -71.22
CA LYS A 831 -47.70 0.37 -71.91
C LYS A 831 -49.04 0.26 -71.16
N GLN A 832 -49.93 1.22 -71.42
CA GLN A 832 -51.41 1.16 -71.46
C GLN A 832 -52.15 0.05 -70.72
#